data_AF-A0A520QL54-F1
#
_entry.id   AF-A0A520QL54-F1
#
_cell.length_a   1.000
_cell.length_b   1.000
_cell.length_c   1.000
_cell.angle_alpha   90.00
_cell.angle_beta   90.00
_cell.angle_gamma   90.00
#
_symmetry.space_group_name_H-M   'P 1'
#
loop_
_entity.id
_entity.type
_entity.pdbx_description
1 polymer ?
#
loop_
_entity_poly.entity_id
_entity_poly.type
_entity_poly.pdbx_seq_one_letter_code
_entity_poly.pdbx_strand_id
1 'polypeptide(L)'
;MRRVGWLALSMLALGCESPPLDALDGAVALAAFGAPCAVSEDCESGICLALEDGRAVCSRVCGARTDCPAGRNWECVQPDIDARVCGCVPNASAEICGDGLDNDCNGDADDCRFCEGEVVAPEDPRHCGGCGRACPDGAVCDDAACVCPEGTADCGGRCVDLSSDDLHCGRCGSTCPDGVPCLDGDCGCGFGERVCEGGCVDVFEDPTNCGDCGVRCAVDEVCVRGTCACPDGGMRCGGACLSVQADPMNCGGCRNVCASAQRCVRGTCTCPDGGALCGRDCVDLDADPMHCGACGRACPAGAPCVRGVCDCPMGGVACSGLCVDTLNDPNHCGACGMRCGPGQSCVDGVCACPAGETYCGRCLDTSSDSFNCGFCGRTCTGGQVCQDGSCVCPDGEVRCGGRCVDLDSDDDHCGACDSRCPAASDGCMAGACTCPGDGELCGGFCADLSTSNQHCGACFNRCPFGGSCDAGACRCPAGEVDCDGRCVVLDSSRVNCGACGNRCPSGGTCSSGVCECPAGETDCGGACRDLDSAESDCGMCGNVCAVTCVTGGCETVVGLRASETSACARLSSGRLLCWGTPGPTLFFGRAPTLVTVPPPTAIDFDHSIDDTHCYVATDQSVHCWGENGLNQVGDGTTTDRPSPIRLSGVTATQLSVGPPATCARAADGTVRCWGSNYGSAAGAPPGRVSTPTVVPGLAGVAEVHVGERHACARLDDGTVRCWGSNYDGQLGDGTTTSASTPVVVSGLSDAVQIALGRNHTCARRAAGAVSCWGNNVLGQIGDGGTGDRLTPTPVTGLTDAIDLAASGDHACVARSSGRASCWGAGSSGQLGDGLRRASRAPVDAGTLTDVVAVAAGADHSCARTSGGGVWCWGEGGAYQLGRGFSSDSHIPVVVAW
;
A
#
# COMPACT_ATOMS: atom_id res chain seq x y z
N MET A 1 21.80 58.55 -50.78
CA MET A 1 21.32 58.24 -52.14
C MET A 1 20.56 56.92 -52.08
N ARG A 2 19.40 56.75 -52.78
CA ARG A 2 18.72 55.46 -53.12
C ARG A 2 18.35 54.51 -51.93
N ARG A 3 17.21 53.78 -51.88
CA ARG A 3 15.99 53.67 -52.73
C ARG A 3 14.88 52.89 -51.94
N VAL A 4 13.60 53.30 -52.05
CA VAL A 4 12.35 52.51 -52.34
C VAL A 4 12.06 51.17 -51.61
N GLY A 5 10.84 50.80 -51.16
CA GLY A 5 9.50 51.47 -51.13
C GLY A 5 8.29 50.57 -51.58
N TRP A 6 7.03 51.02 -51.31
CA TRP A 6 5.69 50.47 -51.73
C TRP A 6 5.09 49.31 -50.89
N LEU A 7 3.76 49.09 -50.70
CA LEU A 7 2.43 49.68 -51.12
C LEU A 7 1.58 50.10 -49.87
N ALA A 8 0.55 50.98 -49.81
CA ALA A 8 -0.75 51.23 -50.52
C ALA A 8 -1.89 50.20 -50.18
N LEU A 9 -3.20 50.51 -49.96
CA LEU A 9 -4.06 51.73 -50.14
C LEU A 9 -5.44 51.66 -49.37
N SER A 10 -6.17 52.81 -49.20
CA SER A 10 -7.64 53.05 -48.95
C SER A 10 -8.03 53.56 -47.53
N MET A 11 -8.75 54.69 -47.25
CA MET A 11 -10.02 55.35 -47.72
C MET A 11 -11.33 54.79 -47.08
N LEU A 12 -12.35 55.56 -46.60
CA LEU A 12 -12.53 57.01 -46.25
C LEU A 12 -13.91 57.25 -45.52
N ALA A 13 -14.17 58.50 -45.04
CA ALA A 13 -15.45 59.12 -44.57
C ALA A 13 -15.96 58.75 -43.13
N LEU A 14 -16.56 59.61 -42.28
CA LEU A 14 -17.03 61.03 -42.22
C LEU A 14 -16.65 61.65 -40.82
N GLY A 15 -16.92 62.89 -40.36
CA GLY A 15 -17.43 64.17 -40.94
C GLY A 15 -18.24 65.06 -39.94
N CYS A 16 -17.93 66.38 -39.83
CA CYS A 16 -18.54 67.43 -38.95
C CYS A 16 -18.36 67.26 -37.41
N GLU A 17 -18.42 68.26 -36.51
CA GLU A 17 -18.84 69.70 -36.53
C GLU A 17 -18.11 70.57 -35.43
N SER A 18 -18.44 71.87 -35.20
CA SER A 18 -17.79 72.80 -34.21
C SER A 18 -18.64 74.09 -33.93
N PRO A 19 -18.27 75.13 -33.10
CA PRO A 19 -17.21 75.34 -32.08
C PRO A 19 -17.77 75.57 -30.62
N PRO A 20 -18.04 76.76 -29.96
CA PRO A 20 -17.39 78.10 -29.82
C PRO A 20 -17.36 78.81 -28.39
N LEU A 21 -16.33 79.66 -28.10
CA LEU A 21 -16.33 80.91 -27.24
C LEU A 21 -16.64 80.81 -25.69
N ASP A 22 -16.58 81.78 -24.74
CA ASP A 22 -16.08 83.19 -24.52
C ASP A 22 -16.08 83.50 -22.96
N ALA A 23 -15.87 84.72 -22.38
CA ALA A 23 -14.67 85.61 -22.26
C ALA A 23 -14.87 86.82 -21.25
N LEU A 24 -13.77 87.41 -20.69
CA LEU A 24 -13.64 88.73 -19.97
C LEU A 24 -14.35 88.92 -18.57
N ASP A 25 -14.12 89.90 -17.66
CA ASP A 25 -13.18 91.07 -17.48
C ASP A 25 -13.08 91.55 -15.97
N GLY A 26 -12.17 92.50 -15.61
CA GLY A 26 -12.44 93.59 -14.62
C GLY A 26 -11.60 93.80 -13.32
N ALA A 27 -11.36 95.07 -12.90
CA ALA A 27 -10.80 95.50 -11.59
C ALA A 27 -11.16 96.96 -11.18
N VAL A 28 -11.37 97.26 -9.87
CA VAL A 28 -11.75 98.60 -9.29
C VAL A 28 -11.14 98.82 -7.86
N ALA A 29 -11.24 100.02 -7.24
CA ALA A 29 -10.27 100.56 -6.26
C ALA A 29 -10.77 101.20 -4.92
N LEU A 30 -9.85 101.29 -3.94
CA LEU A 30 -9.66 102.18 -2.76
C LEU A 30 -10.82 102.66 -1.83
N ALA A 31 -10.61 102.49 -0.50
CA ALA A 31 -11.13 103.32 0.62
C ALA A 31 -10.20 103.20 1.87
N ALA A 32 -10.37 103.99 2.96
CA ALA A 32 -9.39 104.06 4.06
C ALA A 32 -9.90 104.47 5.48
N PHE A 33 -9.07 104.15 6.50
CA PHE A 33 -9.00 104.60 7.92
C PHE A 33 -9.94 104.02 9.02
N GLY A 34 -9.30 103.50 10.08
CA GLY A 34 -9.83 103.11 11.40
C GLY A 34 -8.68 102.54 12.28
N ALA A 35 -8.65 102.75 13.60
CA ALA A 35 -7.46 102.46 14.46
C ALA A 35 -7.84 102.20 15.94
N PRO A 36 -6.91 101.81 16.87
CA PRO A 36 -5.52 101.35 16.71
C PRO A 36 -5.23 99.99 17.41
N CYS A 37 -3.99 99.48 17.27
CA CYS A 37 -3.51 98.26 17.95
C CYS A 37 -3.30 98.46 19.46
N ALA A 38 -3.63 97.45 20.27
CA ALA A 38 -3.31 97.42 21.71
C ALA A 38 -1.85 96.98 21.94
N VAL A 39 -1.22 97.49 23.01
CA VAL A 39 0.23 97.39 23.20
C VAL A 39 0.66 96.00 23.67
N SER A 40 1.57 95.38 22.91
CA SER A 40 2.51 94.36 23.40
C SER A 40 3.95 94.88 23.23
N GLU A 41 4.89 94.39 24.04
CA GLU A 41 6.16 95.07 24.29
C GLU A 41 7.23 94.88 23.17
N ASP A 42 6.96 94.05 22.16
CA ASP A 42 7.93 93.64 21.12
C ASP A 42 7.88 94.44 19.79
N CYS A 43 7.10 95.53 19.71
CA CYS A 43 6.77 96.21 18.45
C CYS A 43 7.52 97.53 18.16
N GLU A 44 8.86 97.52 18.18
CA GLU A 44 9.63 98.56 17.48
C GLU A 44 9.71 98.23 15.96
N SER A 45 9.49 99.24 15.11
CA SER A 45 9.60 99.22 13.63
C SER A 45 8.46 98.63 12.76
N GLY A 46 7.20 98.70 13.22
CA GLY A 46 6.11 99.22 12.37
C GLY A 46 5.23 98.28 11.53
N ILE A 47 4.01 98.79 11.28
CA ILE A 47 2.88 98.22 10.50
C ILE A 47 2.11 97.08 11.21
N CYS A 48 0.86 97.38 11.58
CA CYS A 48 -0.20 96.39 11.79
C CYS A 48 -1.01 96.22 10.50
N LEU A 49 -1.46 95.00 10.21
CA LEU A 49 -2.50 94.72 9.22
C LEU A 49 -3.76 94.18 9.91
N ALA A 50 -4.93 94.55 9.40
CA ALA A 50 -6.23 94.05 9.87
C ALA A 50 -6.81 93.07 8.85
N LEU A 51 -7.40 91.97 9.34
CA LEU A 51 -8.05 90.93 8.55
C LEU A 51 -9.57 91.15 8.55
N GLU A 52 -10.27 90.61 7.54
CA GLU A 52 -11.72 90.80 7.37
C GLU A 52 -12.56 90.17 8.51
N ASP A 53 -11.98 89.26 9.29
CA ASP A 53 -12.59 88.66 10.48
C ASP A 53 -12.43 89.51 11.77
N GLY A 54 -11.85 90.70 11.66
CA GLY A 54 -11.66 91.64 12.77
C GLY A 54 -10.40 91.41 13.61
N ARG A 55 -9.55 90.44 13.26
CA ARG A 55 -8.22 90.26 13.89
C ARG A 55 -7.21 91.26 13.33
N ALA A 56 -6.20 91.60 14.13
CA ALA A 56 -5.04 92.38 13.72
C ALA A 56 -3.75 91.59 13.93
N VAL A 57 -2.77 91.76 13.05
CA VAL A 57 -1.47 91.09 13.09
C VAL A 57 -0.36 92.12 12.91
N CYS A 58 0.64 92.11 13.78
CA CYS A 58 1.86 92.90 13.63
C CYS A 58 2.89 92.12 12.80
N SER A 59 3.44 92.73 11.75
CA SER A 59 4.50 92.13 10.94
C SER A 59 5.87 92.67 11.36
N ARG A 60 6.76 91.81 11.87
CA ARG A 60 8.19 92.13 11.97
C ARG A 60 8.87 91.80 10.65
N VAL A 61 9.65 92.73 10.10
CA VAL A 61 10.45 92.47 8.89
C VAL A 61 11.75 91.76 9.30
N CYS A 62 11.77 90.43 9.16
CA CYS A 62 12.99 89.64 9.32
C CYS A 62 13.95 89.86 8.15
N GLY A 63 15.26 89.88 8.43
CA GLY A 63 16.28 90.25 7.45
C GLY A 63 16.99 89.05 6.81
N ALA A 64 16.94 87.88 7.47
CA ALA A 64 17.61 86.67 7.02
C ALA A 64 16.88 85.40 7.48
N ARG A 65 17.25 84.26 6.87
CA ARG A 65 16.71 82.91 7.16
C ARG A 65 16.97 82.44 8.61
N THR A 66 17.80 83.15 9.37
CA THR A 66 18.20 82.84 10.75
C THR A 66 17.27 83.39 11.83
N ASP A 67 16.29 84.22 11.47
CA ASP A 67 15.42 84.89 12.45
C ASP A 67 14.25 84.00 12.96
N CYS A 68 14.13 82.77 12.46
CA CYS A 68 13.14 81.78 12.93
C CYS A 68 13.58 81.12 14.25
N PRO A 69 12.71 81.00 15.27
CA PRO A 69 13.09 80.40 16.56
C PRO A 69 13.44 78.90 16.44
N ALA A 70 14.70 78.57 16.69
CA ALA A 70 15.15 77.18 16.74
C ALA A 70 14.46 76.41 17.87
N GLY A 71 13.62 75.42 17.53
CA GLY A 71 13.04 74.51 18.52
C GLY A 71 11.81 73.69 18.11
N ARG A 72 11.03 74.10 17.09
CA ARG A 72 9.89 73.34 16.52
C ARG A 72 9.71 73.68 15.03
N ASN A 73 8.97 72.83 14.31
CA ASN A 73 8.82 72.90 12.85
C ASN A 73 8.08 74.16 12.39
N TRP A 74 8.78 75.08 11.74
CA TRP A 74 8.25 76.29 11.10
C TRP A 74 8.98 76.53 9.78
N GLU A 75 8.26 76.94 8.72
CA GLU A 75 8.84 77.35 7.44
C GLU A 75 8.37 78.74 6.98
N CYS A 76 9.02 79.30 5.95
CA CYS A 76 8.65 80.57 5.31
C CYS A 76 7.99 80.34 3.95
N VAL A 77 6.80 80.92 3.74
CA VAL A 77 5.97 80.68 2.55
C VAL A 77 6.51 81.38 1.28
N GLN A 78 7.36 80.66 0.52
CA GLN A 78 7.77 80.84 -0.89
C GLN A 78 8.38 82.21 -1.36
N PRO A 79 9.06 82.25 -2.55
CA PRO A 79 9.98 83.35 -2.87
C PRO A 79 9.52 84.40 -3.91
N ASP A 80 8.60 84.07 -4.84
CA ASP A 80 8.55 84.73 -6.16
C ASP A 80 7.32 85.62 -6.44
N ILE A 81 7.12 86.71 -5.68
CA ILE A 81 6.59 88.01 -6.21
C ILE A 81 7.25 89.16 -5.42
N ASP A 82 7.51 90.29 -6.09
CA ASP A 82 8.15 91.53 -5.59
C ASP A 82 7.38 92.32 -4.48
N ALA A 83 6.59 91.64 -3.63
CA ALA A 83 5.82 92.25 -2.55
C ALA A 83 6.04 91.53 -1.20
N ARG A 84 6.58 92.24 -0.21
CA ARG A 84 7.10 91.66 1.04
C ARG A 84 6.02 91.40 2.10
N VAL A 85 5.50 90.18 2.17
CA VAL A 85 4.83 89.63 3.37
C VAL A 85 5.27 88.18 3.56
N CYS A 86 5.94 87.89 4.67
CA CYS A 86 6.31 86.52 5.06
C CYS A 86 5.61 86.16 6.37
N GLY A 87 5.17 84.91 6.49
CA GLY A 87 4.60 84.34 7.71
C GLY A 87 5.14 82.93 7.94
N CYS A 88 5.17 82.51 9.21
CA CYS A 88 5.58 81.16 9.60
C CYS A 88 4.34 80.30 9.91
N VAL A 89 4.30 79.06 9.41
CA VAL A 89 3.24 78.08 9.73
C VAL A 89 3.81 76.82 10.41
N PRO A 90 3.07 76.17 11.33
CA PRO A 90 3.49 74.90 11.92
C PRO A 90 3.21 73.76 10.94
N ASN A 91 4.24 72.98 10.57
CA ASN A 91 4.09 71.89 9.61
C ASN A 91 3.51 70.62 10.29
N ALA A 92 2.55 69.95 9.62
CA ALA A 92 1.76 68.83 10.14
C ALA A 92 1.78 67.62 9.19
N SER A 93 2.92 66.92 9.19
CA SER A 93 3.07 65.49 8.84
C SER A 93 2.33 64.96 7.59
N ALA A 94 2.95 65.08 6.43
CA ALA A 94 2.89 64.08 5.35
C ALA A 94 4.10 64.27 4.42
N GLU A 95 4.80 63.18 4.10
CA GLU A 95 5.74 63.15 2.98
C GLU A 95 4.97 63.05 1.67
N ILE A 96 5.41 63.77 0.64
CA ILE A 96 4.97 63.59 -0.75
C ILE A 96 6.23 63.72 -1.62
N CYS A 97 6.73 62.60 -2.12
CA CYS A 97 7.93 62.54 -2.95
C CYS A 97 7.71 63.28 -4.28
N GLY A 98 8.63 64.18 -4.69
CA GLY A 98 8.61 64.67 -6.08
C GLY A 98 9.22 66.04 -6.43
N ASP A 99 9.87 66.78 -5.52
CA ASP A 99 10.42 68.12 -5.81
C ASP A 99 11.93 68.16 -6.13
N GLY A 100 12.70 67.17 -5.66
CA GLY A 100 14.04 66.86 -6.19
C GLY A 100 15.22 67.64 -5.60
N LEU A 101 15.17 67.97 -4.30
CA LEU A 101 16.29 68.53 -3.54
C LEU A 101 16.46 67.78 -2.21
N ASP A 102 17.71 67.52 -1.79
CA ASP A 102 17.98 67.04 -0.43
C ASP A 102 17.63 68.12 0.62
N ASN A 103 17.27 67.70 1.83
CA ASN A 103 17.02 68.64 2.93
C ASN A 103 17.11 68.06 4.37
N ASP A 104 17.43 66.78 4.57
CA ASP A 104 17.88 66.30 5.88
C ASP A 104 19.41 66.25 5.96
N CYS A 105 20.00 67.12 6.77
CA CYS A 105 21.46 67.31 6.86
C CYS A 105 22.15 66.19 7.67
N ASN A 106 21.88 64.93 7.38
CA ASN A 106 22.50 63.77 8.04
C ASN A 106 23.88 63.45 7.42
N GLY A 107 24.04 63.59 6.09
CA GLY A 107 25.27 63.38 5.33
C GLY A 107 25.30 62.12 4.44
N ASP A 108 24.31 61.24 4.57
CA ASP A 108 24.12 60.04 3.76
C ASP A 108 23.15 60.32 2.59
N ALA A 109 23.44 59.75 1.42
CA ALA A 109 22.80 60.15 0.16
C ALA A 109 22.14 58.99 -0.57
N ASP A 110 20.95 58.58 -0.11
CA ASP A 110 19.92 57.92 -0.92
C ASP A 110 18.58 57.91 -0.19
N ASP A 111 17.57 58.56 -0.76
CA ASP A 111 16.17 58.14 -0.57
C ASP A 111 15.33 58.55 -1.79
N CYS A 112 14.38 57.70 -2.19
CA CYS A 112 13.55 57.82 -3.40
C CYS A 112 14.28 58.02 -4.76
N ARG A 113 14.67 56.92 -5.43
CA ARG A 113 14.98 56.96 -6.88
C ARG A 113 13.70 56.83 -7.72
N PHE A 114 13.57 57.64 -8.77
CA PHE A 114 12.47 57.60 -9.72
C PHE A 114 12.88 56.89 -11.01
N CYS A 115 12.26 55.75 -11.32
CA CYS A 115 12.60 54.93 -12.49
C CYS A 115 11.36 54.71 -13.37
N GLU A 116 11.46 55.07 -14.66
CA GLU A 116 10.40 55.02 -15.69
C GLU A 116 9.03 55.66 -15.36
N GLY A 117 8.89 56.30 -14.20
CA GLY A 117 7.65 56.94 -13.73
C GLY A 117 7.13 56.39 -12.39
N GLU A 118 7.80 55.41 -11.80
CA GLU A 118 7.48 54.85 -10.49
C GLU A 118 8.55 55.22 -9.45
N VAL A 119 8.14 55.32 -8.17
CA VAL A 119 9.05 55.48 -7.02
C VAL A 119 9.58 54.10 -6.66
N VAL A 120 10.89 53.99 -6.51
CA VAL A 120 11.56 52.71 -6.26
C VAL A 120 12.37 52.76 -4.97
N ALA A 121 12.22 51.72 -4.13
CA ALA A 121 12.99 51.54 -2.90
C ALA A 121 14.48 51.29 -3.21
N PRO A 122 15.43 51.74 -2.37
CA PRO A 122 16.87 51.52 -2.60
C PRO A 122 17.25 50.03 -2.80
N GLU A 123 16.49 49.12 -2.20
CA GLU A 123 16.71 47.68 -2.16
C GLU A 123 16.00 46.90 -3.28
N ASP A 124 15.24 47.55 -4.19
CA ASP A 124 14.57 46.84 -5.30
C ASP A 124 15.61 46.17 -6.21
N PRO A 125 15.65 44.83 -6.31
CA PRO A 125 16.64 44.13 -7.12
C PRO A 125 16.59 44.53 -8.61
N ARG A 126 15.51 45.14 -9.10
CA ARG A 126 15.39 45.57 -10.51
C ARG A 126 16.08 46.92 -10.81
N HIS A 127 16.49 47.66 -9.78
CA HIS A 127 16.97 49.04 -9.87
C HIS A 127 18.22 49.30 -8.99
N CYS A 128 18.97 48.25 -8.68
CA CYS A 128 19.98 48.25 -7.64
C CYS A 128 21.15 49.19 -7.94
N GLY A 129 21.30 50.24 -7.13
CA GLY A 129 22.28 51.31 -7.35
C GLY A 129 22.09 52.08 -8.66
N GLY A 130 20.90 52.05 -9.27
CA GLY A 130 20.56 52.85 -10.45
C GLY A 130 19.41 52.29 -11.29
N CYS A 131 18.62 53.17 -11.90
CA CYS A 131 17.48 52.76 -12.72
C CYS A 131 17.89 51.85 -13.89
N GLY A 132 17.15 50.76 -14.10
CA GLY A 132 17.43 49.75 -15.12
C GLY A 132 18.61 48.82 -14.79
N ARG A 133 19.28 48.99 -13.65
CA ARG A 133 20.32 48.07 -13.16
C ARG A 133 19.67 46.92 -12.38
N ALA A 134 19.02 46.03 -13.12
CA ALA A 134 18.52 44.79 -12.56
C ALA A 134 19.69 43.89 -12.11
N CYS A 135 19.54 43.31 -10.93
CA CYS A 135 20.44 42.32 -10.38
C CYS A 135 20.29 40.97 -11.11
N PRO A 136 21.36 40.16 -11.13
CA PRO A 136 21.30 38.79 -11.61
C PRO A 136 20.24 37.96 -10.87
N ASP A 137 19.67 36.96 -11.55
CA ASP A 137 18.57 36.17 -11.00
C ASP A 137 18.94 35.55 -9.65
N GLY A 138 18.13 35.78 -8.62
CA GLY A 138 18.37 35.30 -7.24
C GLY A 138 19.31 36.16 -6.38
N ALA A 139 19.91 37.24 -6.90
CA ALA A 139 20.59 38.24 -6.08
C ALA A 139 19.60 39.20 -5.40
N VAL A 140 20.00 39.71 -4.24
CA VAL A 140 19.36 40.85 -3.57
C VAL A 140 20.15 42.13 -3.86
N CYS A 141 19.52 43.29 -3.67
CA CYS A 141 20.25 44.55 -3.59
C CYS A 141 20.59 44.83 -2.13
N ASP A 142 21.86 45.11 -1.85
CA ASP A 142 22.41 45.42 -0.53
C ASP A 142 23.53 46.47 -0.72
N ASP A 143 23.50 47.58 0.04
CA ASP A 143 24.38 48.75 -0.14
C ASP A 143 24.60 49.18 -1.62
N ALA A 144 23.50 49.25 -2.40
CA ALA A 144 23.50 49.59 -3.83
C ALA A 144 24.35 48.66 -4.75
N ALA A 145 24.72 47.48 -4.24
CA ALA A 145 25.36 46.39 -4.96
C ALA A 145 24.42 45.18 -5.05
N CYS A 146 24.55 44.42 -6.14
CA CYS A 146 23.87 43.14 -6.25
C CYS A 146 24.71 42.07 -5.55
N VAL A 147 24.14 41.44 -4.52
CA VAL A 147 24.84 40.47 -3.67
C VAL A 147 24.04 39.16 -3.65
N CYS A 148 24.74 38.03 -3.72
CA CYS A 148 24.10 36.73 -3.56
C CYS A 148 23.83 36.45 -2.07
N PRO A 149 22.62 35.96 -1.69
CA PRO A 149 22.31 35.56 -0.33
C PRO A 149 23.33 34.58 0.25
N GLU A 150 23.55 34.61 1.58
CA GLU A 150 24.48 33.70 2.26
C GLU A 150 24.22 32.22 1.89
N GLY A 151 25.27 31.51 1.51
CA GLY A 151 25.22 30.14 0.97
C GLY A 151 25.21 30.05 -0.56
N THR A 152 24.91 31.14 -1.28
CA THR A 152 24.88 31.17 -2.75
C THR A 152 26.01 32.01 -3.37
N ALA A 153 26.34 31.76 -4.64
CA ALA A 153 27.41 32.46 -5.37
C ALA A 153 26.97 32.88 -6.79
N ASP A 154 27.52 33.98 -7.30
CA ASP A 154 27.25 34.44 -8.68
C ASP A 154 27.97 33.55 -9.70
N CYS A 155 27.17 32.81 -10.46
CA CYS A 155 27.61 31.93 -11.52
C CYS A 155 27.41 32.50 -12.93
N GLY A 156 27.73 33.78 -13.10
CA GLY A 156 27.80 34.45 -14.41
C GLY A 156 26.51 35.17 -14.79
N GLY A 157 25.82 35.76 -13.81
CA GLY A 157 24.54 36.42 -14.00
C GLY A 157 23.36 35.74 -13.30
N ARG A 158 23.63 34.80 -12.38
CA ARG A 158 22.62 34.14 -11.52
C ARG A 158 23.26 33.73 -10.20
N CYS A 159 22.61 33.97 -9.07
CA CYS A 159 23.02 33.40 -7.79
C CYS A 159 22.58 31.95 -7.69
N VAL A 160 23.52 31.09 -7.31
CA VAL A 160 23.35 29.64 -7.30
C VAL A 160 23.85 29.07 -5.98
N ASP A 161 23.08 28.16 -5.38
CA ASP A 161 23.55 27.36 -4.25
C ASP A 161 24.55 26.31 -4.75
N LEU A 162 25.83 26.55 -4.46
CA LEU A 162 26.90 25.62 -4.84
C LEU A 162 26.83 24.29 -4.07
N SER A 163 26.02 24.19 -3.02
CA SER A 163 25.86 22.96 -2.22
C SER A 163 24.77 22.01 -2.74
N SER A 164 23.92 22.47 -3.67
CA SER A 164 22.76 21.71 -4.16
C SER A 164 22.43 21.85 -5.66
N ASP A 165 23.01 22.81 -6.40
CA ASP A 165 22.73 22.95 -7.84
C ASP A 165 23.64 22.06 -8.70
N ASP A 166 23.04 21.03 -9.30
CA ASP A 166 23.70 20.01 -10.14
C ASP A 166 24.51 20.58 -11.32
N LEU A 167 24.25 21.81 -11.77
CA LEU A 167 24.98 22.44 -12.88
C LEU A 167 26.21 23.24 -12.39
N HIS A 168 26.32 23.51 -11.09
CA HIS A 168 27.30 24.42 -10.47
C HIS A 168 27.91 23.87 -9.18
N CYS A 169 27.94 22.54 -9.00
CA CYS A 169 28.25 21.89 -7.74
C CYS A 169 29.68 22.18 -7.22
N GLY A 170 29.77 22.70 -5.99
CA GLY A 170 31.00 23.18 -5.35
C GLY A 170 31.63 24.43 -5.99
N ARG A 171 31.31 24.71 -7.25
CA ARG A 171 31.78 25.86 -8.01
C ARG A 171 30.96 26.07 -9.29
N CYS A 172 30.69 27.34 -9.61
CA CYS A 172 30.07 27.76 -10.86
C CYS A 172 30.65 27.08 -12.11
N GLY A 173 29.78 26.38 -12.86
CA GLY A 173 30.12 25.65 -14.09
C GLY A 173 30.61 24.21 -13.88
N SER A 174 30.69 23.73 -12.64
CA SER A 174 30.92 22.32 -12.31
C SER A 174 29.61 21.53 -12.39
N THR A 175 29.27 21.07 -13.59
CA THR A 175 28.09 20.21 -13.79
C THR A 175 28.39 18.77 -13.36
N CYS A 176 27.51 18.20 -12.54
CA CYS A 176 27.54 16.79 -12.15
C CYS A 176 27.16 15.86 -13.31
N PRO A 177 27.57 14.57 -13.30
CA PRO A 177 27.14 13.60 -14.30
C PRO A 177 25.62 13.41 -14.31
N ASP A 178 25.04 13.13 -15.47
CA ASP A 178 23.60 12.86 -15.61
C ASP A 178 23.13 11.79 -14.58
N GLY A 179 22.17 12.17 -13.73
CA GLY A 179 21.63 11.31 -12.68
C GLY A 179 22.40 11.28 -11.35
N VAL A 180 23.41 12.13 -11.17
CA VAL A 180 24.16 12.29 -9.91
C VAL A 180 23.91 13.70 -9.35
N PRO A 181 23.32 13.86 -8.16
CA PRO A 181 23.03 15.17 -7.58
C PRO A 181 24.28 15.82 -6.96
N CYS A 182 24.16 17.12 -6.71
CA CYS A 182 25.08 17.86 -5.86
C CYS A 182 24.73 17.68 -4.37
N LEU A 183 25.70 17.28 -3.54
CA LEU A 183 25.53 17.11 -2.10
C LEU A 183 26.65 17.81 -1.34
N ASP A 184 26.29 18.87 -0.59
CA ASP A 184 27.17 19.71 0.23
C ASP A 184 28.38 20.31 -0.53
N GLY A 185 28.30 20.35 -1.88
CA GLY A 185 29.32 20.90 -2.78
C GLY A 185 30.17 19.88 -3.52
N ASP A 186 29.95 18.58 -3.32
CA ASP A 186 30.55 17.50 -4.12
C ASP A 186 29.46 16.73 -4.89
N CYS A 187 29.73 16.37 -6.15
CA CYS A 187 28.84 15.50 -6.93
C CYS A 187 28.90 14.07 -6.38
N GLY A 188 27.79 13.56 -5.85
CA GLY A 188 27.77 12.28 -5.15
C GLY A 188 26.35 11.80 -4.86
N CYS A 189 26.24 10.66 -4.18
CA CYS A 189 24.96 10.05 -3.83
C CYS A 189 24.74 10.04 -2.31
N GLY A 190 23.49 9.80 -1.89
CA GLY A 190 23.10 9.73 -0.49
C GLY A 190 23.77 8.60 0.29
N PHE A 191 23.62 8.63 1.62
CA PHE A 191 24.18 7.59 2.48
C PHE A 191 23.49 6.23 2.25
N GLY A 192 24.14 5.36 1.49
CA GLY A 192 23.62 4.05 1.05
C GLY A 192 23.68 3.85 -0.46
N GLU A 193 23.80 4.93 -1.23
CA GLU A 193 23.80 4.90 -2.68
C GLU A 193 25.22 4.86 -3.29
N ARG A 194 25.32 4.54 -4.58
CA ARG A 194 26.54 4.72 -5.39
C ARG A 194 26.23 5.26 -6.77
N VAL A 195 27.20 5.97 -7.35
CA VAL A 195 27.20 6.37 -8.77
C VAL A 195 27.46 5.13 -9.61
N CYS A 196 26.48 4.75 -10.42
CA CYS A 196 26.54 3.66 -11.39
C CYS A 196 26.21 4.19 -12.80
N GLU A 197 26.20 3.33 -13.83
CA GLU A 197 25.89 3.76 -15.21
C GLU A 197 24.42 4.25 -15.31
N GLY A 198 24.23 5.58 -15.32
CA GLY A 198 22.92 6.23 -15.40
C GLY A 198 22.51 7.06 -14.17
N GLY A 199 23.33 7.08 -13.11
CA GLY A 199 23.10 7.94 -11.94
C GLY A 199 23.35 7.26 -10.60
N CYS A 200 22.79 7.84 -9.55
CA CYS A 200 22.76 7.26 -8.21
C CYS A 200 21.75 6.11 -8.10
N VAL A 201 22.16 5.04 -7.43
CA VAL A 201 21.30 3.88 -7.11
C VAL A 201 21.57 3.39 -5.68
N ASP A 202 20.52 2.98 -4.98
CA ASP A 202 20.58 2.41 -3.63
C ASP A 202 21.23 1.02 -3.66
N VAL A 203 22.53 0.94 -3.36
CA VAL A 203 23.23 -0.36 -3.33
C VAL A 203 22.95 -1.16 -2.05
N PHE A 204 22.05 -0.70 -1.18
CA PHE A 204 21.61 -1.42 0.02
C PHE A 204 20.28 -2.15 -0.20
N GLU A 205 19.41 -1.66 -1.09
CA GLU A 205 18.05 -2.18 -1.34
C GLU A 205 17.69 -2.46 -2.82
N ASP A 206 18.44 -1.94 -3.82
CA ASP A 206 18.19 -2.26 -5.24
C ASP A 206 18.62 -3.71 -5.59
N PRO A 207 17.70 -4.62 -5.99
CA PRO A 207 18.03 -5.99 -6.38
C PRO A 207 18.82 -6.08 -7.70
N THR A 208 19.06 -4.97 -8.40
CA THR A 208 19.86 -4.91 -9.64
C THR A 208 21.26 -4.29 -9.47
N ASN A 209 21.53 -3.65 -8.32
CA ASN A 209 22.81 -2.99 -7.98
C ASN A 209 23.26 -3.34 -6.54
N CYS A 210 22.98 -4.55 -6.08
CA CYS A 210 23.04 -4.92 -4.67
C CYS A 210 24.48 -5.07 -4.14
N GLY A 211 24.90 -4.16 -3.26
CA GLY A 211 26.24 -4.09 -2.68
C GLY A 211 27.28 -3.41 -3.59
N ASP A 212 27.10 -3.49 -4.90
CA ASP A 212 27.87 -2.73 -5.90
C ASP A 212 27.13 -2.60 -7.25
N CYS A 213 27.60 -1.68 -8.09
CA CYS A 213 27.01 -1.40 -9.40
C CYS A 213 26.89 -2.66 -10.28
N GLY A 214 25.69 -2.90 -10.82
CA GLY A 214 25.38 -4.02 -11.71
C GLY A 214 25.31 -5.39 -11.02
N VAL A 215 25.45 -5.47 -9.69
CA VAL A 215 25.32 -6.73 -8.94
C VAL A 215 23.84 -7.11 -8.82
N ARG A 216 23.36 -7.89 -9.78
CA ARG A 216 21.97 -8.37 -9.81
C ARG A 216 21.78 -9.58 -8.90
N CYS A 217 20.82 -9.49 -7.99
CA CYS A 217 20.32 -10.63 -7.23
C CYS A 217 19.65 -11.64 -8.16
N ALA A 218 19.57 -12.89 -7.72
CA ALA A 218 18.87 -13.91 -8.49
C ALA A 218 17.34 -13.71 -8.45
N VAL A 219 16.65 -14.44 -9.34
CA VAL A 219 15.20 -14.61 -9.22
C VAL A 219 14.87 -15.15 -7.83
N ASP A 220 13.86 -14.55 -7.20
CA ASP A 220 13.39 -14.77 -5.82
C ASP A 220 14.33 -14.28 -4.68
N GLU A 221 15.44 -13.60 -4.98
CA GLU A 221 16.27 -12.88 -3.99
C GLU A 221 15.93 -11.37 -3.98
N VAL A 222 16.08 -10.74 -2.80
CA VAL A 222 15.99 -9.29 -2.60
C VAL A 222 17.32 -8.75 -2.09
N CYS A 223 17.63 -7.48 -2.35
CA CYS A 223 18.79 -6.86 -1.71
C CYS A 223 18.45 -6.48 -0.26
N VAL A 224 19.28 -6.89 0.70
CA VAL A 224 19.13 -6.53 2.10
C VAL A 224 20.46 -6.03 2.63
N ARG A 225 20.56 -4.70 2.81
CA ARG A 225 21.78 -4.01 3.30
C ARG A 225 23.02 -4.29 2.45
N GLY A 226 22.85 -4.37 1.13
CA GLY A 226 23.94 -4.58 0.18
C GLY A 226 24.43 -6.02 0.11
N THR A 227 23.53 -6.97 0.35
CA THR A 227 23.75 -8.40 0.10
C THR A 227 22.46 -9.02 -0.40
N CYS A 228 22.53 -9.75 -1.52
CA CYS A 228 21.39 -10.51 -2.03
C CYS A 228 21.03 -11.63 -1.05
N ALA A 229 19.80 -11.61 -0.57
CA ALA A 229 19.30 -12.51 0.45
C ALA A 229 17.87 -12.96 0.11
N CYS A 230 17.44 -14.07 0.71
CA CYS A 230 16.04 -14.47 0.63
C CYS A 230 15.19 -13.60 1.58
N PRO A 231 13.95 -13.24 1.18
CA PRO A 231 12.98 -12.62 2.07
C PRO A 231 12.79 -13.37 3.40
N ASP A 232 12.39 -12.65 4.45
CA ASP A 232 12.06 -13.17 5.79
C ASP A 232 13.12 -14.07 6.46
N GLY A 233 14.38 -13.95 6.06
CA GLY A 233 15.46 -14.81 6.55
C GLY A 233 15.36 -16.25 6.03
N GLY A 234 14.74 -16.45 4.85
CA GLY A 234 14.77 -17.71 4.12
C GLY A 234 16.17 -18.15 3.72
N MET A 235 16.27 -19.34 3.12
CA MET A 235 17.54 -19.88 2.62
C MET A 235 17.38 -20.30 1.15
N ARG A 236 18.45 -20.15 0.37
CA ARG A 236 18.45 -20.50 -1.05
C ARG A 236 18.59 -22.00 -1.23
N CYS A 237 17.50 -22.66 -1.60
CA CYS A 237 17.37 -24.11 -1.62
C CYS A 237 17.11 -24.63 -3.04
N GLY A 238 18.15 -25.14 -3.70
CA GLY A 238 18.06 -25.72 -5.03
C GLY A 238 17.91 -24.73 -6.20
N GLY A 239 17.96 -23.42 -5.91
CA GLY A 239 17.91 -22.34 -6.90
C GLY A 239 17.05 -21.18 -6.43
N ALA A 240 15.88 -21.49 -5.86
CA ALA A 240 14.89 -20.56 -5.33
C ALA A 240 15.08 -20.29 -3.82
N CYS A 241 14.42 -19.24 -3.32
CA CYS A 241 14.39 -18.87 -1.92
C CYS A 241 13.20 -19.50 -1.17
N LEU A 242 13.47 -20.27 -0.12
CA LEU A 242 12.44 -20.98 0.67
C LEU A 242 12.53 -20.62 2.16
N SER A 243 11.37 -20.51 2.82
CA SER A 243 11.30 -20.09 4.23
C SER A 243 11.68 -21.22 5.19
N VAL A 244 12.95 -21.26 5.61
CA VAL A 244 13.44 -22.23 6.59
C VAL A 244 12.78 -22.08 7.97
N GLN A 245 11.99 -21.04 8.23
CA GLN A 245 11.29 -20.86 9.50
C GLN A 245 9.93 -21.59 9.58
N ALA A 246 9.30 -21.87 8.44
CA ALA A 246 7.93 -22.37 8.34
C ALA A 246 7.68 -23.46 7.28
N ASP A 247 8.56 -23.64 6.29
CA ASP A 247 8.43 -24.68 5.26
C ASP A 247 8.70 -26.08 5.85
N PRO A 248 7.71 -27.02 5.85
CA PRO A 248 7.91 -28.39 6.31
C PRO A 248 8.94 -29.18 5.49
N MET A 249 9.30 -28.75 4.28
CA MET A 249 10.27 -29.43 3.42
C MET A 249 11.72 -28.93 3.59
N ASN A 250 11.91 -27.78 4.25
CA ASN A 250 13.21 -27.08 4.37
C ASN A 250 13.42 -26.51 5.80
N CYS A 251 12.88 -27.17 6.82
CA CYS A 251 12.76 -26.60 8.16
C CYS A 251 14.11 -26.47 8.88
N GLY A 252 14.53 -25.25 9.19
CA GLY A 252 15.85 -24.95 9.76
C GLY A 252 17.02 -25.10 8.79
N GLY A 253 16.77 -25.48 7.53
CA GLY A 253 17.80 -25.66 6.51
C GLY A 253 17.30 -26.43 5.29
N CYS A 254 17.91 -26.18 4.13
CA CYS A 254 17.49 -26.76 2.86
C CYS A 254 17.42 -28.29 2.87
N ARG A 255 16.31 -28.83 2.37
CA ARG A 255 15.95 -30.26 2.33
C ARG A 255 15.79 -30.95 3.69
N ASN A 256 15.74 -30.20 4.80
CA ASN A 256 15.38 -30.77 6.10
C ASN A 256 13.85 -30.95 6.18
N VAL A 257 13.38 -32.07 5.64
CA VAL A 257 11.97 -32.42 5.57
C VAL A 257 11.48 -32.95 6.93
N CYS A 258 10.51 -32.25 7.53
CA CYS A 258 9.81 -32.69 8.73
C CYS A 258 9.03 -34.00 8.46
N ALA A 259 8.83 -34.82 9.49
CA ALA A 259 7.95 -35.99 9.36
C ALA A 259 6.51 -35.54 9.04
N SER A 260 5.72 -36.40 8.39
CA SER A 260 4.40 -36.05 7.84
C SER A 260 3.35 -35.57 8.85
N ALA A 261 3.55 -35.81 10.15
CA ALA A 261 2.70 -35.31 11.23
C ALA A 261 3.27 -34.06 11.95
N GLN A 262 4.47 -33.60 11.59
CA GLN A 262 5.14 -32.44 12.20
C GLN A 262 4.94 -31.16 11.39
N ARG A 263 4.87 -30.03 12.10
CA ARG A 263 4.89 -28.67 11.55
C ARG A 263 6.28 -28.05 11.74
N CYS A 264 6.76 -27.30 10.75
CA CYS A 264 7.91 -26.44 10.96
C CYS A 264 7.49 -25.21 11.75
N VAL A 265 8.14 -24.95 12.89
CA VAL A 265 7.89 -23.78 13.73
C VAL A 265 9.23 -23.21 14.15
N ARG A 266 9.52 -21.96 13.75
CA ARG A 266 10.77 -21.25 14.04
C ARG A 266 12.02 -22.08 13.66
N GLY A 267 11.96 -22.74 12.51
CA GLY A 267 13.04 -23.58 11.98
C GLY A 267 13.25 -24.91 12.73
N THR A 268 12.29 -25.35 13.54
CA THR A 268 12.30 -26.67 14.19
C THR A 268 11.07 -27.47 13.79
N CYS A 269 11.25 -28.73 13.38
CA CYS A 269 10.16 -29.68 13.18
C CYS A 269 9.58 -30.07 14.54
N THR A 270 8.34 -29.66 14.80
CA THR A 270 7.64 -29.86 16.07
C THR A 270 6.30 -30.54 15.85
N CYS A 271 5.84 -31.30 16.83
CA CYS A 271 4.47 -31.82 16.80
C CYS A 271 3.46 -30.71 17.15
N PRO A 272 2.22 -30.81 16.64
CA PRO A 272 1.10 -30.07 17.18
C PRO A 272 0.99 -30.23 18.70
N ASP A 273 0.65 -29.11 19.34
CA ASP A 273 0.10 -28.98 20.69
C ASP A 273 0.87 -29.66 21.83
N GLY A 274 2.17 -29.89 21.61
CA GLY A 274 3.09 -30.48 22.60
C GLY A 274 3.19 -32.01 22.55
N GLY A 275 2.54 -32.67 21.58
CA GLY A 275 2.60 -34.12 21.40
C GLY A 275 4.01 -34.65 21.15
N ALA A 276 4.21 -35.94 21.36
CA ALA A 276 5.49 -36.61 21.13
C ALA A 276 5.59 -37.15 19.70
N LEU A 277 6.78 -37.05 19.08
CA LEU A 277 7.05 -37.73 17.81
C LEU A 277 7.37 -39.21 18.08
N CYS A 278 6.47 -40.10 17.68
CA CYS A 278 6.65 -41.54 17.78
C CYS A 278 6.78 -42.15 16.38
N GLY A 279 8.02 -42.39 15.95
CA GLY A 279 8.32 -42.85 14.60
C GLY A 279 8.19 -41.71 13.58
N ARG A 280 7.05 -41.63 12.89
CA ARG A 280 6.72 -40.53 11.95
C ARG A 280 5.48 -39.74 12.36
N ASP A 281 4.77 -40.20 13.38
CA ASP A 281 3.47 -39.71 13.77
C ASP A 281 3.55 -38.94 15.09
N CYS A 282 2.77 -37.86 15.21
CA CYS A 282 2.70 -37.04 16.40
C CYS A 282 1.51 -37.47 17.24
N VAL A 283 1.76 -37.87 18.49
CA VAL A 283 0.78 -38.57 19.34
C VAL A 283 0.74 -38.00 20.75
N ASP A 284 -0.44 -38.06 21.36
CA ASP A 284 -0.66 -37.69 22.76
C ASP A 284 -0.37 -38.88 23.67
N LEU A 285 0.76 -38.83 24.39
CA LEU A 285 1.16 -39.91 25.31
C LEU A 285 0.22 -40.05 26.51
N ASP A 286 -0.59 -39.05 26.86
CA ASP A 286 -1.50 -39.12 28.01
C ASP A 286 -2.84 -39.79 27.67
N ALA A 287 -3.21 -39.88 26.39
CA ALA A 287 -4.51 -40.40 25.94
C ALA A 287 -4.44 -41.52 24.88
N ASP A 288 -3.38 -41.64 24.09
CA ASP A 288 -3.27 -42.63 23.00
C ASP A 288 -3.04 -44.06 23.55
N PRO A 289 -3.97 -45.02 23.34
CA PRO A 289 -3.81 -46.41 23.78
C PRO A 289 -2.68 -47.17 23.07
N MET A 290 -2.05 -46.64 22.02
CA MET A 290 -0.90 -47.25 21.34
C MET A 290 0.45 -46.65 21.80
N HIS A 291 0.43 -45.50 22.48
CA HIS A 291 1.63 -44.73 22.86
C HIS A 291 1.60 -44.28 24.33
N CYS A 292 0.90 -45.01 25.19
CA CYS A 292 0.52 -44.58 26.53
C CYS A 292 1.73 -44.36 27.45
N GLY A 293 2.04 -43.11 27.76
CA GLY A 293 3.15 -42.65 28.59
C GLY A 293 4.53 -42.77 27.95
N ALA A 294 4.65 -43.38 26.77
CA ALA A 294 5.90 -43.51 26.00
C ALA A 294 5.62 -44.01 24.57
N CYS A 295 6.44 -43.60 23.60
CA CYS A 295 6.34 -44.10 22.23
C CYS A 295 6.38 -45.63 22.14
N GLY A 296 5.42 -46.23 21.43
CA GLY A 296 5.29 -47.68 21.25
C GLY A 296 4.76 -48.43 22.46
N ARG A 297 4.42 -47.75 23.57
CA ARG A 297 3.84 -48.37 24.77
C ARG A 297 2.34 -48.56 24.61
N ALA A 298 1.98 -49.52 23.78
CA ALA A 298 0.58 -49.92 23.62
C ALA A 298 0.00 -50.48 24.92
N CYS A 299 -1.23 -50.07 25.24
CA CYS A 299 -2.04 -50.60 26.31
C CYS A 299 -2.54 -52.01 25.98
N PRO A 300 -2.91 -52.81 27.00
CA PRO A 300 -3.61 -54.06 26.81
C PRO A 300 -4.85 -53.91 25.93
N ALA A 301 -5.17 -54.89 25.09
CA ALA A 301 -6.37 -54.81 24.26
C ALA A 301 -7.62 -54.73 25.16
N GLY A 302 -8.39 -53.65 25.02
CA GLY A 302 -9.54 -53.31 25.86
C GLY A 302 -9.26 -52.38 27.06
N ALA A 303 -8.00 -52.04 27.33
CA ALA A 303 -7.61 -51.09 28.38
C ALA A 303 -7.43 -49.66 27.81
N PRO A 304 -8.14 -48.64 28.32
CA PRO A 304 -7.89 -47.25 27.94
C PRO A 304 -6.55 -46.74 28.51
N CYS A 305 -5.93 -45.78 27.81
CA CYS A 305 -4.88 -44.93 28.38
C CYS A 305 -5.50 -43.76 29.14
N VAL A 306 -5.04 -43.50 30.36
CA VAL A 306 -5.48 -42.36 31.18
C VAL A 306 -4.28 -41.74 31.89
N ARG A 307 -3.81 -40.60 31.38
CA ARG A 307 -2.62 -39.87 31.87
C ARG A 307 -1.35 -40.74 31.87
N GLY A 308 -1.10 -41.39 30.74
CA GLY A 308 0.11 -42.19 30.49
C GLY A 308 0.16 -43.54 31.20
N VAL A 309 -0.97 -44.02 31.73
CA VAL A 309 -1.12 -45.34 32.38
C VAL A 309 -2.33 -46.09 31.80
N CYS A 310 -2.17 -47.40 31.60
CA CYS A 310 -3.22 -48.31 31.12
C CYS A 310 -3.87 -49.06 32.29
N ASP A 311 -5.19 -49.26 32.25
CA ASP A 311 -5.94 -49.93 33.35
C ASP A 311 -7.03 -50.90 32.82
N CYS A 312 -7.30 -52.00 33.52
CA CYS A 312 -8.30 -53.02 33.14
C CYS A 312 -9.58 -52.88 33.99
N PRO A 313 -10.73 -52.45 33.43
CA PRO A 313 -11.96 -52.28 34.20
C PRO A 313 -12.59 -53.60 34.66
N MET A 314 -13.28 -53.56 35.81
CA MET A 314 -14.14 -54.62 36.36
C MET A 314 -13.50 -56.00 36.60
N GLY A 315 -12.21 -56.04 36.96
CA GLY A 315 -11.62 -57.20 37.65
C GLY A 315 -11.19 -58.38 36.77
N GLY A 316 -11.14 -58.22 35.44
CA GLY A 316 -10.48 -59.16 34.55
C GLY A 316 -8.97 -59.25 34.84
N VAL A 317 -8.35 -60.40 34.58
CA VAL A 317 -6.91 -60.60 34.83
C VAL A 317 -6.11 -60.07 33.65
N ALA A 318 -5.08 -59.27 33.92
CA ALA A 318 -4.16 -58.72 32.92
C ALA A 318 -3.15 -59.79 32.47
N CYS A 319 -3.54 -60.62 31.52
CA CYS A 319 -2.75 -61.71 30.97
C CYS A 319 -1.86 -61.21 29.82
N SER A 320 -0.59 -60.90 30.11
CA SER A 320 0.45 -60.56 29.12
C SER A 320 0.08 -59.45 28.11
N GLY A 321 -0.77 -58.49 28.51
CA GLY A 321 -1.26 -57.43 27.61
C GLY A 321 -2.67 -57.65 27.05
N LEU A 322 -3.49 -58.49 27.68
CA LEU A 322 -4.93 -58.59 27.40
C LEU A 322 -5.71 -58.68 28.72
N CYS A 323 -6.85 -57.98 28.85
CA CYS A 323 -7.77 -58.17 29.99
C CYS A 323 -8.72 -59.34 29.66
N VAL A 324 -8.72 -60.45 30.43
CA VAL A 324 -9.44 -61.70 30.05
C VAL A 324 -10.21 -62.37 31.18
N ASP A 325 -11.22 -63.17 30.82
CA ASP A 325 -11.92 -64.12 31.69
C ASP A 325 -11.28 -65.51 31.60
N THR A 326 -10.65 -65.96 32.68
CA THR A 326 -9.97 -67.26 32.75
C THR A 326 -10.89 -68.45 33.06
N LEU A 327 -12.19 -68.24 33.29
CA LEU A 327 -13.13 -69.32 33.60
C LEU A 327 -13.75 -69.94 32.35
N ASN A 328 -14.08 -69.11 31.34
CA ASN A 328 -14.87 -69.52 30.17
C ASN A 328 -14.15 -69.37 28.82
N ASP A 329 -13.08 -68.57 28.73
CA ASP A 329 -12.36 -68.39 27.46
C ASP A 329 -11.51 -69.65 27.13
N PRO A 330 -11.74 -70.34 25.99
CA PRO A 330 -10.95 -71.48 25.55
C PRO A 330 -9.46 -71.18 25.31
N ASN A 331 -9.04 -69.91 25.40
CA ASN A 331 -7.67 -69.47 25.19
C ASN A 331 -6.93 -69.05 26.48
N HIS A 332 -7.66 -68.91 27.59
CA HIS A 332 -7.13 -68.51 28.90
C HIS A 332 -7.69 -69.44 30.01
N CYS A 333 -8.01 -70.68 29.62
CA CYS A 333 -8.80 -71.64 30.38
C CYS A 333 -8.06 -72.08 31.66
N GLY A 334 -8.55 -71.65 32.82
CA GLY A 334 -7.95 -71.88 34.14
C GLY A 334 -6.77 -70.96 34.49
N ALA A 335 -6.02 -70.46 33.50
CA ALA A 335 -4.97 -69.46 33.69
C ALA A 335 -4.56 -68.74 32.38
N CYS A 336 -3.89 -67.60 32.52
CA CYS A 336 -3.35 -66.80 31.41
C CYS A 336 -2.60 -67.64 30.36
N GLY A 337 -3.17 -67.73 29.16
CA GLY A 337 -2.55 -68.35 27.98
C GLY A 337 -2.76 -69.86 27.85
N MET A 338 -3.50 -70.50 28.76
CA MET A 338 -3.89 -71.91 28.64
C MET A 338 -4.96 -72.07 27.55
N ARG A 339 -4.51 -72.40 26.33
CA ARG A 339 -5.38 -72.77 25.20
C ARG A 339 -5.79 -74.24 25.26
N CYS A 340 -7.08 -74.49 25.04
CA CYS A 340 -7.57 -75.80 24.67
C CYS A 340 -7.06 -76.23 23.28
N GLY A 341 -6.87 -77.53 23.07
CA GLY A 341 -6.42 -78.06 21.78
C GLY A 341 -7.48 -77.93 20.68
N PRO A 342 -7.11 -77.96 19.38
CA PRO A 342 -8.08 -77.87 18.28
C PRO A 342 -9.15 -78.97 18.35
N GLY A 343 -10.42 -78.55 18.40
CA GLY A 343 -11.58 -79.43 18.62
C GLY A 343 -11.98 -79.61 20.09
N GLN A 344 -11.24 -79.03 21.04
CA GLN A 344 -11.56 -79.07 22.47
C GLN A 344 -12.26 -77.79 22.96
N SER A 345 -13.19 -77.93 23.91
CA SER A 345 -13.86 -76.81 24.58
C SER A 345 -13.39 -76.63 26.03
N CYS A 346 -13.45 -75.38 26.53
CA CYS A 346 -13.20 -75.05 27.94
C CYS A 346 -14.50 -75.10 28.74
N VAL A 347 -14.46 -75.75 29.91
CA VAL A 347 -15.52 -75.69 30.93
C VAL A 347 -14.85 -75.64 32.30
N ASP A 348 -15.23 -74.67 33.15
CA ASP A 348 -14.70 -74.46 34.50
C ASP A 348 -13.14 -74.50 34.58
N GLY A 349 -12.46 -74.04 33.53
CA GLY A 349 -10.99 -74.02 33.45
C GLY A 349 -10.31 -75.32 32.96
N VAL A 350 -11.01 -76.28 32.35
CA VAL A 350 -10.43 -77.53 31.81
C VAL A 350 -10.89 -77.83 30.37
N CYS A 351 -10.04 -78.51 29.57
CA CYS A 351 -10.21 -78.77 28.12
C CYS A 351 -10.36 -80.25 27.74
N ALA A 352 -11.25 -80.62 26.81
CA ALA A 352 -11.42 -82.01 26.29
C ALA A 352 -12.03 -82.11 24.86
N CYS A 353 -11.75 -83.20 24.11
CA CYS A 353 -12.34 -83.51 22.78
C CYS A 353 -13.74 -84.17 22.88
N PRO A 354 -14.52 -84.21 21.77
CA PRO A 354 -15.74 -85.02 21.64
C PRO A 354 -15.49 -86.54 21.74
N ALA A 355 -16.56 -87.30 21.99
CA ALA A 355 -16.48 -88.75 22.12
C ALA A 355 -16.46 -89.47 20.75
N GLY A 356 -15.40 -90.23 20.48
CA GLY A 356 -15.24 -91.07 19.29
C GLY A 356 -14.01 -90.75 18.45
N GLU A 357 -13.43 -89.56 18.62
CA GLU A 357 -12.27 -89.08 17.85
C GLU A 357 -10.97 -89.21 18.64
N THR A 358 -9.83 -89.30 17.95
CA THR A 358 -8.50 -89.29 18.59
C THR A 358 -7.84 -87.91 18.39
N TYR A 359 -7.33 -87.31 19.47
CA TYR A 359 -6.63 -86.02 19.39
C TYR A 359 -5.22 -86.17 18.84
N CYS A 360 -5.05 -85.81 17.57
CA CYS A 360 -3.79 -85.86 16.83
C CYS A 360 -3.36 -84.45 16.38
N GLY A 361 -3.33 -83.50 17.31
CA GLY A 361 -3.19 -82.07 17.02
C GLY A 361 -4.51 -81.40 16.59
N ARG A 362 -5.47 -82.20 16.11
CA ARG A 362 -6.92 -81.96 16.15
C ARG A 362 -7.63 -83.28 16.43
N CYS A 363 -8.86 -83.26 16.94
CA CYS A 363 -9.70 -84.47 17.00
C CYS A 363 -10.01 -84.93 15.53
N LEU A 364 -9.72 -86.18 15.14
CA LEU A 364 -9.99 -86.73 13.78
C LEU A 364 -10.07 -88.29 13.71
N ASP A 365 -10.43 -88.81 12.54
CA ASP A 365 -10.41 -90.24 12.15
C ASP A 365 -9.24 -90.55 11.17
N THR A 366 -8.42 -91.56 11.48
CA THR A 366 -7.21 -91.94 10.71
C THR A 366 -7.45 -93.05 9.67
N SER A 367 -8.66 -93.57 9.53
CA SER A 367 -8.99 -94.66 8.59
C SER A 367 -9.05 -94.22 7.13
N SER A 368 -9.42 -92.95 6.89
CA SER A 368 -9.74 -92.41 5.57
C SER A 368 -9.14 -91.01 5.29
N ASP A 369 -8.65 -90.28 6.30
CA ASP A 369 -7.95 -89.00 6.11
C ASP A 369 -6.61 -89.23 5.37
N SER A 370 -6.52 -88.71 4.15
CA SER A 370 -5.35 -88.90 3.27
C SER A 370 -4.08 -88.16 3.70
N PHE A 371 -4.16 -87.37 4.77
CA PHE A 371 -3.02 -86.69 5.40
C PHE A 371 -2.56 -87.40 6.68
N ASN A 372 -3.39 -88.29 7.23
CA ASN A 372 -3.22 -89.06 8.47
C ASN A 372 -3.48 -90.57 8.24
N CYS A 373 -3.08 -91.05 7.07
CA CYS A 373 -3.47 -92.32 6.45
C CYS A 373 -2.92 -93.53 7.24
N GLY A 374 -3.79 -94.12 8.07
CA GLY A 374 -3.47 -95.24 8.98
C GLY A 374 -2.84 -94.82 10.31
N PHE A 375 -2.20 -93.65 10.38
CA PHE A 375 -1.81 -92.98 11.62
C PHE A 375 -1.48 -91.50 11.37
N CYS A 376 -1.51 -90.73 12.45
CA CYS A 376 -1.42 -89.28 12.41
C CYS A 376 -0.07 -88.77 11.85
N GLY A 377 -0.14 -87.87 10.87
CA GLY A 377 1.03 -87.33 10.14
C GLY A 377 1.49 -88.10 8.90
N ARG A 378 0.77 -89.14 8.44
CA ARG A 378 1.11 -89.89 7.22
C ARG A 378 0.29 -89.45 6.00
N THR A 379 0.89 -88.62 5.15
CA THR A 379 0.24 -88.00 3.98
C THR A 379 0.56 -88.69 2.64
N CYS A 380 -0.46 -88.88 1.79
CA CYS A 380 -0.29 -89.28 0.38
C CYS A 380 0.03 -88.06 -0.51
N THR A 381 0.93 -88.21 -1.49
CA THR A 381 1.50 -87.06 -2.23
C THR A 381 1.65 -87.33 -3.73
N GLY A 382 1.66 -86.26 -4.55
CA GLY A 382 1.96 -86.35 -5.99
C GLY A 382 0.86 -86.94 -6.86
N GLY A 383 -0.42 -86.82 -6.46
CA GLY A 383 -1.57 -87.44 -7.15
C GLY A 383 -2.09 -88.71 -6.49
N GLN A 384 -1.42 -89.18 -5.43
CA GLN A 384 -1.76 -90.44 -4.76
C GLN A 384 -2.96 -90.33 -3.81
N VAL A 385 -3.80 -91.36 -3.80
CA VAL A 385 -4.98 -91.49 -2.92
C VAL A 385 -4.70 -92.38 -1.70
N CYS A 386 -5.37 -92.13 -0.58
CA CYS A 386 -5.32 -93.00 0.62
C CYS A 386 -6.42 -94.07 0.54
N GLN A 387 -6.02 -95.34 0.61
CA GLN A 387 -6.93 -96.48 0.67
C GLN A 387 -6.42 -97.47 1.72
N ASP A 388 -7.29 -97.85 2.67
CA ASP A 388 -7.00 -98.76 3.79
C ASP A 388 -5.67 -98.47 4.53
N GLY A 389 -5.34 -97.17 4.66
CA GLY A 389 -4.09 -96.72 5.27
C GLY A 389 -2.84 -96.87 4.38
N SER A 390 -2.92 -96.77 3.05
CA SER A 390 -1.74 -96.69 2.14
C SER A 390 -1.98 -95.83 0.89
N CYS A 391 -0.90 -95.44 0.20
CA CYS A 391 -0.89 -94.42 -0.87
C CYS A 391 -0.38 -94.96 -2.22
N VAL A 392 -1.12 -94.73 -3.33
CA VAL A 392 -0.79 -95.22 -4.69
C VAL A 392 -1.19 -94.23 -5.80
N CYS A 393 -0.52 -94.25 -6.97
CA CYS A 393 -0.95 -93.49 -8.18
C CYS A 393 -2.16 -94.20 -8.85
N PRO A 394 -2.97 -93.48 -9.65
CA PRO A 394 -3.96 -94.08 -10.57
C PRO A 394 -3.31 -94.93 -11.68
N ASP A 395 -4.11 -95.81 -12.30
CA ASP A 395 -3.70 -96.58 -13.49
C ASP A 395 -3.66 -95.70 -14.74
N GLY A 396 -2.55 -95.78 -15.49
CA GLY A 396 -2.33 -95.08 -16.77
C GLY A 396 -1.27 -93.97 -16.71
N GLU A 397 -1.04 -93.39 -15.54
CA GLU A 397 -0.13 -92.24 -15.36
C GLU A 397 1.32 -92.65 -15.03
N VAL A 398 2.30 -91.87 -15.51
CA VAL A 398 3.74 -92.08 -15.30
C VAL A 398 4.31 -90.95 -14.43
N ARG A 399 5.34 -91.23 -13.63
CA ARG A 399 5.81 -90.30 -12.59
C ARG A 399 6.91 -89.29 -13.04
N CYS A 400 6.58 -88.31 -13.89
CA CYS A 400 7.45 -87.13 -14.09
C CYS A 400 7.50 -86.25 -12.83
N GLY A 401 8.63 -85.63 -12.50
CA GLY A 401 8.75 -84.59 -11.45
C GLY A 401 8.33 -84.97 -10.02
N GLY A 402 7.96 -86.23 -9.76
CA GLY A 402 7.37 -86.67 -8.49
C GLY A 402 5.83 -86.74 -8.46
N ARG A 403 5.15 -86.36 -9.54
CA ARG A 403 3.69 -86.40 -9.73
C ARG A 403 3.31 -87.44 -10.80
N CYS A 404 2.14 -88.06 -10.69
CA CYS A 404 1.57 -88.92 -11.75
C CYS A 404 1.06 -88.01 -12.92
N VAL A 405 1.44 -88.26 -14.19
CA VAL A 405 1.07 -87.46 -15.41
C VAL A 405 0.96 -88.33 -16.68
N ASP A 406 0.44 -87.79 -17.78
CA ASP A 406 0.31 -88.45 -19.11
C ASP A 406 1.04 -87.68 -20.23
N LEU A 407 2.00 -88.32 -20.91
CA LEU A 407 2.91 -87.67 -21.86
C LEU A 407 2.32 -87.43 -23.27
N ASP A 408 1.20 -88.06 -23.61
CA ASP A 408 0.54 -87.86 -24.91
C ASP A 408 -0.44 -86.66 -24.91
N SER A 409 -0.77 -86.12 -23.72
CA SER A 409 -1.78 -85.07 -23.53
C SER A 409 -1.41 -83.93 -22.55
N ASP A 410 -0.33 -84.03 -21.78
CA ASP A 410 0.10 -82.98 -20.83
C ASP A 410 0.88 -81.84 -21.54
N ASP A 411 0.31 -80.63 -21.53
CA ASP A 411 0.86 -79.42 -22.17
C ASP A 411 2.21 -78.95 -21.60
N ASP A 412 2.58 -79.35 -20.38
CA ASP A 412 3.85 -79.02 -19.73
C ASP A 412 4.93 -80.08 -19.98
N HIS A 413 4.53 -81.26 -20.46
CA HIS A 413 5.35 -82.46 -20.58
C HIS A 413 5.18 -83.15 -21.95
N CYS A 414 4.83 -82.38 -22.99
CA CYS A 414 4.38 -82.86 -24.29
C CYS A 414 5.44 -83.73 -25.01
N GLY A 415 5.18 -85.03 -25.14
CA GLY A 415 6.09 -86.00 -25.78
C GLY A 415 7.34 -86.37 -24.98
N ALA A 416 7.69 -85.60 -23.94
CA ALA A 416 8.73 -85.91 -22.95
C ALA A 416 8.58 -85.00 -21.73
N CYS A 417 8.89 -85.50 -20.52
CA CYS A 417 8.89 -84.70 -19.29
C CYS A 417 9.61 -83.35 -19.51
N ASP A 418 9.01 -82.26 -19.03
CA ASP A 418 9.46 -80.87 -19.09
C ASP A 418 9.48 -80.19 -20.49
N SER A 419 8.78 -80.75 -21.49
CA SER A 419 8.62 -80.17 -22.83
C SER A 419 7.31 -79.37 -23.00
N ARG A 420 7.27 -78.12 -22.52
CA ARG A 420 6.06 -77.27 -22.50
C ARG A 420 5.67 -76.66 -23.87
N CYS A 421 4.39 -76.71 -24.22
CA CYS A 421 3.79 -76.02 -25.38
C CYS A 421 3.50 -74.52 -25.12
N PRO A 422 3.46 -73.65 -26.16
CA PRO A 422 3.09 -72.24 -26.00
C PRO A 422 1.63 -72.08 -25.58
N ALA A 423 1.34 -71.18 -24.63
CA ALA A 423 0.00 -71.00 -24.03
C ALA A 423 -1.09 -70.39 -24.95
N ALA A 424 -0.85 -70.34 -26.27
CA ALA A 424 -1.80 -69.94 -27.32
C ALA A 424 -1.92 -71.00 -28.43
N SER A 425 -1.47 -72.23 -28.16
CA SER A 425 -1.63 -73.42 -29.01
C SER A 425 -2.88 -74.21 -28.62
N ASP A 426 -3.35 -75.10 -29.50
CA ASP A 426 -4.39 -76.11 -29.23
C ASP A 426 -3.87 -77.28 -28.34
N GLY A 427 -2.85 -77.01 -27.53
CA GLY A 427 -2.21 -77.95 -26.63
C GLY A 427 -1.31 -78.99 -27.32
N CYS A 428 -0.94 -80.00 -26.54
CA CYS A 428 -0.20 -81.17 -26.98
C CYS A 428 -1.13 -82.18 -27.68
N MET A 429 -0.80 -82.54 -28.92
CA MET A 429 -1.44 -83.68 -29.59
C MET A 429 -0.36 -84.61 -30.15
N ALA A 430 -0.32 -85.85 -29.62
CA ALA A 430 0.63 -86.89 -30.00
C ALA A 430 2.11 -86.43 -29.95
N GLY A 431 2.46 -85.64 -28.93
CA GLY A 431 3.83 -85.15 -28.69
C GLY A 431 4.24 -83.92 -29.53
N ALA A 432 3.30 -83.15 -30.09
CA ALA A 432 3.59 -81.90 -30.77
C ALA A 432 2.52 -80.80 -30.50
N CYS A 433 2.96 -79.53 -30.49
CA CYS A 433 2.11 -78.36 -30.29
C CYS A 433 1.59 -77.80 -31.63
N THR A 434 0.36 -77.30 -31.69
CA THR A 434 -0.29 -76.81 -32.94
C THR A 434 -1.06 -75.49 -32.74
N CYS A 435 -1.23 -74.66 -33.77
CA CYS A 435 -2.06 -73.45 -33.68
C CYS A 435 -3.51 -73.71 -34.14
N PRO A 436 -4.52 -73.10 -33.49
CA PRO A 436 -5.90 -73.15 -33.96
C PRO A 436 -6.13 -72.43 -35.29
N GLY A 437 -6.87 -73.10 -36.19
CA GLY A 437 -7.38 -72.52 -37.44
C GLY A 437 -6.31 -72.07 -38.42
N ASP A 438 -6.61 -71.01 -39.17
CA ASP A 438 -5.73 -70.45 -40.22
C ASP A 438 -4.66 -69.48 -39.65
N GLY A 439 -4.34 -69.55 -38.35
CA GLY A 439 -3.47 -68.59 -37.65
C GLY A 439 -1.96 -68.75 -37.93
N GLU A 440 -1.24 -67.64 -38.05
CA GLU A 440 0.20 -67.62 -38.34
C GLU A 440 1.07 -67.43 -37.09
N LEU A 441 2.26 -68.06 -37.07
CA LEU A 441 3.22 -68.00 -35.96
C LEU A 441 4.06 -66.71 -35.97
N CYS A 442 3.45 -65.59 -35.57
CA CYS A 442 4.12 -64.29 -35.41
C CYS A 442 5.08 -64.26 -34.20
N GLY A 443 6.22 -64.96 -34.29
CA GLY A 443 7.31 -64.89 -33.31
C GLY A 443 7.09 -65.69 -32.03
N GLY A 444 6.45 -66.86 -32.12
CA GLY A 444 6.18 -67.75 -30.98
C GLY A 444 4.75 -67.68 -30.44
N PHE A 445 3.90 -66.84 -31.03
CA PHE A 445 2.48 -66.72 -30.74
C PHE A 445 1.66 -66.95 -32.01
N CYS A 446 0.58 -67.71 -31.91
CA CYS A 446 -0.40 -67.85 -33.00
C CYS A 446 -1.22 -66.55 -33.10
N ALA A 447 -1.35 -65.97 -34.29
CA ALA A 447 -2.11 -64.74 -34.51
C ALA A 447 -2.94 -64.79 -35.80
N ASP A 448 -4.21 -64.39 -35.70
CA ASP A 448 -5.08 -64.12 -36.85
C ASP A 448 -4.86 -62.69 -37.33
N LEU A 449 -4.28 -62.52 -38.53
CA LEU A 449 -3.98 -61.22 -39.12
C LEU A 449 -5.25 -60.44 -39.54
N SER A 450 -6.41 -61.08 -39.62
CA SER A 450 -7.67 -60.44 -40.03
C SER A 450 -8.41 -59.74 -38.89
N THR A 451 -8.22 -60.19 -37.64
CA THR A 451 -8.90 -59.67 -36.43
C THR A 451 -7.97 -59.18 -35.31
N SER A 452 -6.66 -59.51 -35.34
CA SER A 452 -5.75 -59.17 -34.24
C SER A 452 -5.36 -57.68 -34.24
N ASN A 453 -5.82 -56.94 -33.23
CA ASN A 453 -5.43 -55.53 -33.00
C ASN A 453 -3.91 -55.31 -32.80
N GLN A 454 -3.11 -56.36 -32.62
CA GLN A 454 -1.64 -56.28 -32.49
C GLN A 454 -0.88 -56.78 -33.74
N HIS A 455 -1.55 -57.41 -34.69
CA HIS A 455 -0.97 -58.03 -35.89
C HIS A 455 -1.87 -57.78 -37.13
N CYS A 456 -2.50 -56.61 -37.22
CA CYS A 456 -3.57 -56.34 -38.16
C CYS A 456 -3.04 -56.23 -39.60
N GLY A 457 -3.39 -57.17 -40.47
CA GLY A 457 -2.91 -57.30 -41.85
C GLY A 457 -1.45 -57.75 -42.00
N ALA A 458 -0.63 -57.69 -40.93
CA ALA A 458 0.75 -58.16 -40.88
C ALA A 458 1.22 -58.32 -39.43
N CYS A 459 2.14 -59.26 -39.17
CA CYS A 459 2.73 -59.43 -37.83
C CYS A 459 3.27 -58.11 -37.26
N PHE A 460 2.94 -57.83 -36.00
CA PHE A 460 3.34 -56.63 -35.23
C PHE A 460 2.74 -55.29 -35.69
N ASN A 461 1.85 -55.26 -36.70
CA ASN A 461 1.11 -54.06 -37.04
C ASN A 461 -0.01 -53.81 -36.02
N ARG A 462 0.15 -52.77 -35.19
CA ARG A 462 -0.78 -52.44 -34.08
C ARG A 462 -1.78 -51.37 -34.50
N CYS A 463 -3.04 -51.55 -34.12
CA CYS A 463 -4.06 -50.53 -34.35
C CYS A 463 -3.96 -49.35 -33.35
N PRO A 464 -4.50 -48.16 -33.70
CA PRO A 464 -4.60 -47.01 -32.80
C PRO A 464 -5.23 -47.36 -31.45
N PHE A 465 -4.84 -46.66 -30.39
CA PHE A 465 -5.41 -46.88 -29.06
C PHE A 465 -6.91 -46.54 -29.06
N GLY A 466 -7.76 -47.55 -28.83
CA GLY A 466 -9.22 -47.47 -28.93
C GLY A 466 -9.80 -48.05 -30.23
N GLY A 467 -8.97 -48.27 -31.25
CA GLY A 467 -9.38 -48.86 -32.53
C GLY A 467 -9.34 -50.39 -32.53
N SER A 468 -9.96 -50.99 -33.56
CA SER A 468 -9.97 -52.43 -33.81
C SER A 468 -9.49 -52.77 -35.22
N CYS A 469 -9.04 -54.02 -35.40
CA CYS A 469 -8.77 -54.60 -36.70
C CYS A 469 -10.09 -55.13 -37.32
N ASP A 470 -10.43 -54.69 -38.52
CA ASP A 470 -11.56 -55.20 -39.31
C ASP A 470 -11.08 -55.58 -40.72
N ALA A 471 -11.12 -56.88 -41.03
CA ALA A 471 -10.62 -57.48 -42.26
C ALA A 471 -9.16 -57.09 -42.59
N GLY A 472 -8.29 -57.08 -41.58
CA GLY A 472 -6.87 -56.73 -41.74
C GLY A 472 -6.58 -55.23 -41.88
N ALA A 473 -7.57 -54.35 -41.67
CA ALA A 473 -7.39 -52.91 -41.64
C ALA A 473 -7.83 -52.32 -40.28
N CYS A 474 -6.99 -51.47 -39.68
CA CYS A 474 -7.32 -50.79 -38.43
C CYS A 474 -8.35 -49.68 -38.63
N ARG A 475 -9.35 -49.60 -37.74
CA ARG A 475 -10.42 -48.59 -37.77
C ARG A 475 -10.77 -48.11 -36.36
N CYS A 476 -11.19 -46.85 -36.24
CA CYS A 476 -11.77 -46.32 -35.00
C CYS A 476 -13.27 -46.66 -34.89
N PRO A 477 -13.85 -46.60 -33.67
CA PRO A 477 -15.28 -46.68 -33.46
C PRO A 477 -16.07 -45.64 -34.27
N ALA A 478 -17.35 -45.91 -34.56
CA ALA A 478 -18.20 -44.97 -35.27
C ALA A 478 -18.46 -43.72 -34.43
N GLY A 479 -18.02 -42.55 -34.93
CA GLY A 479 -18.03 -41.27 -34.20
C GLY A 479 -16.65 -40.86 -33.65
N GLU A 480 -15.63 -41.70 -33.81
CA GLU A 480 -14.24 -41.40 -33.43
C GLU A 480 -13.32 -41.26 -34.66
N VAL A 481 -12.29 -40.42 -34.52
CA VAL A 481 -11.24 -40.18 -35.51
C VAL A 481 -9.89 -40.52 -34.91
N ASP A 482 -8.96 -41.08 -35.70
CA ASP A 482 -7.58 -41.31 -35.28
C ASP A 482 -6.80 -39.98 -35.27
N CYS A 483 -6.40 -39.53 -34.09
CA CYS A 483 -5.52 -38.39 -33.89
C CYS A 483 -4.18 -38.88 -33.30
N ASP A 484 -3.22 -39.15 -34.19
CA ASP A 484 -1.85 -39.59 -33.89
C ASP A 484 -1.75 -40.92 -33.11
N GLY A 485 -2.39 -41.96 -33.64
CA GLY A 485 -2.35 -43.31 -33.07
C GLY A 485 -3.33 -43.54 -31.92
N ARG A 486 -4.39 -42.73 -31.83
CA ARG A 486 -5.43 -42.82 -30.81
C ARG A 486 -6.78 -42.36 -31.36
N CYS A 487 -7.80 -43.20 -31.18
CA CYS A 487 -9.17 -42.85 -31.50
C CYS A 487 -9.72 -41.85 -30.46
N VAL A 488 -10.37 -40.78 -30.93
CA VAL A 488 -10.96 -39.73 -30.10
C VAL A 488 -12.29 -39.22 -30.67
N VAL A 489 -13.22 -38.88 -29.78
CA VAL A 489 -14.45 -38.15 -30.12
C VAL A 489 -14.14 -36.66 -30.25
N LEU A 490 -14.18 -36.13 -31.48
CA LEU A 490 -13.88 -34.71 -31.74
C LEU A 490 -14.91 -33.77 -31.10
N ASP A 491 -16.13 -34.25 -30.84
CA ASP A 491 -17.24 -33.43 -30.32
C ASP A 491 -17.08 -33.01 -28.85
N SER A 492 -16.23 -33.71 -28.08
CA SER A 492 -16.05 -33.53 -26.64
C SER A 492 -14.59 -33.53 -26.17
N SER A 493 -13.63 -33.85 -27.04
CA SER A 493 -12.22 -33.84 -26.68
C SER A 493 -11.66 -32.42 -26.56
N ARG A 494 -11.44 -31.93 -25.34
CA ARG A 494 -10.84 -30.60 -25.04
C ARG A 494 -9.48 -30.35 -25.73
N VAL A 495 -8.81 -31.38 -26.24
CA VAL A 495 -7.51 -31.31 -26.93
C VAL A 495 -7.55 -31.72 -28.41
N ASN A 496 -8.73 -32.10 -28.93
CA ASN A 496 -8.99 -32.39 -30.34
C ASN A 496 -10.39 -31.88 -30.75
N CYS A 497 -10.77 -30.68 -30.32
CA CYS A 497 -12.14 -30.21 -30.42
C CYS A 497 -12.50 -29.84 -31.87
N GLY A 498 -13.39 -30.59 -32.50
CA GLY A 498 -13.74 -30.46 -33.93
C GLY A 498 -12.64 -30.87 -34.92
N ALA A 499 -11.37 -30.90 -34.50
CA ALA A 499 -10.22 -31.34 -35.30
C ALA A 499 -9.05 -31.82 -34.41
N CYS A 500 -8.25 -32.77 -34.91
CA CYS A 500 -7.06 -33.26 -34.21
C CYS A 500 -6.11 -32.11 -33.84
N GLY A 501 -5.63 -32.11 -32.59
CA GLY A 501 -4.73 -31.10 -32.04
C GLY A 501 -5.37 -29.75 -31.70
N ASN A 502 -6.65 -29.52 -32.06
CA ASN A 502 -7.34 -28.28 -31.69
C ASN A 502 -7.68 -28.27 -30.19
N ARG A 503 -6.98 -27.43 -29.43
CA ARG A 503 -7.08 -27.37 -27.97
C ARG A 503 -7.88 -26.15 -27.54
N CYS A 504 -8.93 -26.39 -26.74
CA CYS A 504 -9.75 -25.31 -26.17
C CYS A 504 -8.97 -24.47 -25.16
N PRO A 505 -9.33 -23.18 -24.99
CA PRO A 505 -8.67 -22.26 -24.06
C PRO A 505 -8.61 -22.79 -22.62
N SER A 506 -7.69 -22.23 -21.83
CA SER A 506 -7.64 -22.46 -20.38
C SER A 506 -8.99 -22.12 -19.74
N GLY A 507 -9.54 -23.00 -18.92
CA GLY A 507 -10.92 -22.90 -18.40
C GLY A 507 -12.00 -23.49 -19.33
N GLY A 508 -11.90 -23.27 -20.65
CA GLY A 508 -12.92 -23.67 -21.63
C GLY A 508 -13.06 -25.19 -21.86
N THR A 509 -14.25 -25.62 -22.27
CA THR A 509 -14.62 -27.01 -22.57
C THR A 509 -14.84 -27.21 -24.08
N CYS A 510 -15.09 -28.45 -24.50
CA CYS A 510 -15.46 -28.80 -25.87
C CYS A 510 -16.89 -29.33 -25.90
N SER A 511 -17.71 -28.77 -26.79
CA SER A 511 -19.15 -28.99 -26.88
C SER A 511 -19.55 -29.05 -28.36
N SER A 512 -20.05 -30.19 -28.83
CA SER A 512 -20.42 -30.41 -30.24
C SER A 512 -19.31 -30.05 -31.26
N GLY A 513 -18.04 -30.21 -30.86
CA GLY A 513 -16.87 -29.88 -31.69
C GLY A 513 -16.46 -28.40 -31.69
N VAL A 514 -17.14 -27.56 -30.89
CA VAL A 514 -16.81 -26.15 -30.67
C VAL A 514 -16.20 -25.98 -29.28
N CYS A 515 -15.18 -25.13 -29.16
CA CYS A 515 -14.63 -24.74 -27.87
C CYS A 515 -15.46 -23.61 -27.26
N GLU A 516 -15.94 -23.81 -26.03
CA GLU A 516 -16.83 -22.88 -25.33
C GLU A 516 -16.24 -22.54 -23.96
N CYS A 517 -16.29 -21.26 -23.57
CA CYS A 517 -15.97 -20.84 -22.20
C CYS A 517 -17.18 -21.06 -21.26
N PRO A 518 -16.96 -21.13 -19.93
CA PRO A 518 -18.03 -21.13 -18.95
C PRO A 518 -18.99 -19.94 -19.14
N ALA A 519 -20.27 -20.11 -18.76
CA ALA A 519 -21.27 -19.07 -18.92
C ALA A 519 -20.93 -17.83 -18.05
N GLY A 520 -20.60 -16.72 -18.72
CA GLY A 520 -20.08 -15.48 -18.12
C GLY A 520 -18.64 -15.15 -18.54
N GLU A 521 -17.87 -16.16 -18.97
CA GLU A 521 -16.47 -15.99 -19.37
C GLU A 521 -16.30 -15.82 -20.89
N THR A 522 -15.27 -15.08 -21.30
CA THR A 522 -14.87 -14.84 -22.70
C THR A 522 -13.44 -15.33 -22.95
N ASP A 523 -13.14 -15.88 -24.14
CA ASP A 523 -11.78 -16.31 -24.50
C ASP A 523 -10.89 -15.10 -24.86
N CYS A 524 -10.02 -14.72 -23.93
CA CYS A 524 -9.02 -13.67 -24.09
C CYS A 524 -7.67 -14.25 -24.55
N GLY A 525 -7.66 -14.84 -25.75
CA GLY A 525 -6.42 -15.23 -26.44
C GLY A 525 -5.84 -16.59 -26.03
N GLY A 526 -6.69 -17.56 -25.67
CA GLY A 526 -6.30 -18.89 -25.21
C GLY A 526 -6.62 -19.16 -23.73
N ALA A 527 -7.36 -18.28 -23.09
CA ALA A 527 -7.81 -18.39 -21.71
C ALA A 527 -9.18 -17.74 -21.54
N CYS A 528 -10.12 -18.48 -20.95
CA CYS A 528 -11.41 -17.94 -20.53
C CYS A 528 -11.20 -17.00 -19.34
N ARG A 529 -11.89 -15.85 -19.40
CA ARG A 529 -11.83 -14.77 -18.42
C ARG A 529 -13.23 -14.28 -18.10
N ASP A 530 -13.52 -14.14 -16.81
CA ASP A 530 -14.67 -13.35 -16.36
C ASP A 530 -14.36 -11.86 -16.57
N LEU A 531 -14.99 -11.24 -17.58
CA LEU A 531 -14.77 -9.83 -17.89
C LEU A 531 -15.34 -8.90 -16.79
N ASP A 532 -16.19 -9.39 -15.89
CA ASP A 532 -16.75 -8.60 -14.78
C ASP A 532 -15.79 -8.48 -13.58
N SER A 533 -14.74 -9.32 -13.49
CA SER A 533 -13.79 -9.34 -12.37
C SER A 533 -12.30 -9.46 -12.75
N ALA A 534 -11.96 -9.86 -13.99
CA ALA A 534 -10.56 -10.03 -14.39
C ALA A 534 -9.85 -8.68 -14.60
N GLU A 535 -8.95 -8.33 -13.67
CA GLU A 535 -8.25 -7.03 -13.65
C GLU A 535 -7.30 -6.79 -14.84
N SER A 536 -6.96 -7.83 -15.59
CA SER A 536 -6.17 -7.75 -16.83
C SER A 536 -7.03 -7.73 -18.11
N ASP A 537 -8.33 -7.96 -17.99
CA ASP A 537 -9.27 -8.23 -19.09
C ASP A 537 -10.65 -7.58 -18.81
N CYS A 538 -10.67 -6.44 -18.12
CA CYS A 538 -11.88 -5.90 -17.52
C CYS A 538 -12.83 -5.27 -18.54
N GLY A 539 -14.06 -5.80 -18.66
CA GLY A 539 -15.07 -5.40 -19.64
C GLY A 539 -14.72 -5.75 -21.10
N MET A 540 -13.43 -5.91 -21.42
CA MET A 540 -12.90 -6.43 -22.68
C MET A 540 -11.48 -6.99 -22.48
N CYS A 541 -11.13 -8.03 -23.24
CA CYS A 541 -9.82 -8.67 -23.18
C CYS A 541 -8.66 -7.68 -23.36
N GLY A 542 -7.63 -7.79 -22.52
CA GLY A 542 -6.46 -6.93 -22.50
C GLY A 542 -6.66 -5.52 -21.92
N ASN A 543 -7.85 -5.18 -21.40
CA ASN A 543 -8.06 -3.93 -20.68
C ASN A 543 -7.63 -4.08 -19.21
N VAL A 544 -6.44 -3.57 -18.88
CA VAL A 544 -5.84 -3.68 -17.54
C VAL A 544 -6.28 -2.52 -16.65
N CYS A 545 -6.83 -2.82 -15.48
CA CYS A 545 -7.22 -1.82 -14.50
C CYS A 545 -6.04 -1.34 -13.65
N ALA A 546 -6.03 -0.05 -13.29
CA ALA A 546 -5.01 0.55 -12.42
C ALA A 546 -5.23 0.29 -10.92
N VAL A 547 -6.37 -0.29 -10.54
CA VAL A 547 -6.73 -0.66 -9.15
C VAL A 547 -7.38 -2.04 -9.13
N THR A 548 -8.63 -2.17 -9.61
CA THR A 548 -9.37 -3.43 -9.64
C THR A 548 -10.54 -3.38 -10.65
N CYS A 549 -11.13 -4.52 -10.98
CA CYS A 549 -12.25 -4.66 -11.92
C CYS A 549 -13.56 -4.99 -11.19
N VAL A 550 -14.65 -4.31 -11.54
CA VAL A 550 -15.99 -4.57 -10.99
C VAL A 550 -17.06 -4.37 -12.06
N THR A 551 -17.83 -5.43 -12.37
CA THR A 551 -18.95 -5.38 -13.32
C THR A 551 -18.54 -4.80 -14.69
N GLY A 552 -17.35 -5.17 -15.15
CA GLY A 552 -16.78 -4.75 -16.43
C GLY A 552 -16.23 -3.33 -16.45
N GLY A 553 -16.23 -2.62 -15.33
CA GLY A 553 -15.63 -1.31 -15.16
C GLY A 553 -14.38 -1.36 -14.27
N CYS A 554 -13.31 -0.71 -14.68
CA CYS A 554 -12.17 -0.47 -13.81
C CYS A 554 -12.53 0.57 -12.74
N GLU A 555 -12.36 0.21 -11.47
CA GLU A 555 -12.44 1.17 -10.38
C GLU A 555 -11.17 2.04 -10.36
N THR A 556 -11.32 3.32 -10.02
CA THR A 556 -10.21 4.28 -9.90
C THR A 556 -10.25 4.96 -8.55
N VAL A 557 -9.10 5.35 -8.00
CA VAL A 557 -9.08 6.12 -6.75
C VAL A 557 -9.56 7.54 -7.03
N VAL A 558 -10.58 7.98 -6.27
CA VAL A 558 -11.20 9.32 -6.34
C VAL A 558 -11.15 10.06 -4.99
N GLY A 559 -10.41 9.53 -4.02
CA GLY A 559 -10.11 10.18 -2.73
C GLY A 559 -9.03 9.40 -1.99
N LEU A 560 -8.13 10.12 -1.32
CA LEU A 560 -6.98 9.57 -0.59
C LEU A 560 -6.90 10.22 0.80
N ARG A 561 -6.55 9.43 1.81
CA ARG A 561 -6.30 9.86 3.19
C ARG A 561 -5.15 9.04 3.80
N ALA A 562 -4.47 9.64 4.77
CA ALA A 562 -3.38 9.05 5.54
C ALA A 562 -3.55 9.45 7.02
N SER A 563 -3.18 8.55 7.94
CA SER A 563 -3.11 8.75 9.39
C SER A 563 -1.64 8.67 9.84
N GLU A 564 -1.34 8.53 11.14
CA GLU A 564 0.04 8.24 11.56
C GLU A 564 0.54 6.89 11.00
N THR A 565 -0.30 5.84 10.99
CA THR A 565 0.10 4.43 10.80
C THR A 565 -0.68 3.66 9.72
N SER A 566 -1.60 4.33 9.01
CA SER A 566 -2.43 3.74 7.95
C SER A 566 -2.75 4.75 6.84
N ALA A 567 -3.19 4.24 5.69
CA ALA A 567 -3.73 5.08 4.62
C ALA A 567 -4.90 4.37 3.91
N CYS A 568 -5.75 5.16 3.24
CA CYS A 568 -7.01 4.70 2.68
C CYS A 568 -7.36 5.40 1.37
N ALA A 569 -7.87 4.61 0.42
CA ALA A 569 -8.31 5.03 -0.91
C ALA A 569 -9.82 4.80 -1.09
N ARG A 570 -10.56 5.86 -1.41
CA ARG A 570 -11.97 5.78 -1.83
C ARG A 570 -12.03 5.60 -3.35
N LEU A 571 -12.72 4.57 -3.80
CA LEU A 571 -12.88 4.21 -5.20
C LEU A 571 -14.06 4.92 -5.87
N SER A 572 -14.09 4.94 -7.20
CA SER A 572 -15.13 5.59 -8.02
C SER A 572 -16.56 5.07 -7.75
N SER A 573 -16.73 3.85 -7.27
CA SER A 573 -17.98 3.25 -6.80
C SER A 573 -18.44 3.70 -5.41
N GLY A 574 -17.59 4.45 -4.68
CA GLY A 574 -17.76 4.71 -3.25
C GLY A 574 -17.23 3.60 -2.33
N ARG A 575 -16.68 2.50 -2.85
CA ARG A 575 -15.94 1.50 -2.04
C ARG A 575 -14.71 2.12 -1.37
N LEU A 576 -14.25 1.47 -0.30
CA LEU A 576 -13.09 1.86 0.49
C LEU A 576 -12.05 0.74 0.55
N LEU A 577 -10.82 1.04 0.13
CA LEU A 577 -9.63 0.23 0.43
C LEU A 577 -8.84 0.94 1.54
N CYS A 578 -8.36 0.21 2.53
CA CYS A 578 -7.46 0.72 3.57
C CYS A 578 -6.28 -0.23 3.79
N TRP A 579 -5.17 0.30 4.27
CA TRP A 579 -3.97 -0.48 4.59
C TRP A 579 -3.16 0.15 5.73
N GLY A 580 -2.42 -0.67 6.45
CA GLY A 580 -1.60 -0.26 7.58
C GLY A 580 -1.40 -1.41 8.56
N THR A 581 -1.29 -1.09 9.85
CA THR A 581 -1.13 -2.11 10.89
C THR A 581 -2.49 -2.71 11.26
N PRO A 582 -2.71 -4.03 11.14
CA PRO A 582 -3.99 -4.66 11.49
C PRO A 582 -4.16 -4.79 13.02
N GLY A 583 -4.90 -3.85 13.61
CA GLY A 583 -5.32 -3.87 15.02
C GLY A 583 -6.56 -4.74 15.30
N PRO A 584 -6.90 -5.01 16.58
CA PRO A 584 -8.02 -5.89 16.98
C PRO A 584 -9.41 -5.29 16.69
N THR A 585 -9.47 -3.99 16.41
CA THR A 585 -10.65 -3.17 16.06
C THR A 585 -10.73 -2.86 14.56
N LEU A 586 -9.75 -3.32 13.77
CA LEU A 586 -9.50 -2.85 12.41
C LEU A 586 -9.88 -3.90 11.35
N PHE A 587 -10.55 -3.43 10.30
CA PHE A 587 -11.06 -4.26 9.20
C PHE A 587 -10.19 -4.17 7.93
N PHE A 588 -8.89 -3.93 8.09
CA PHE A 588 -7.93 -3.81 6.99
C PHE A 588 -6.59 -4.50 7.29
N GLY A 589 -5.81 -4.79 6.25
CA GLY A 589 -4.55 -5.51 6.31
C GLY A 589 -3.32 -4.66 5.97
N ARG A 590 -2.20 -5.34 5.76
CA ARG A 590 -0.86 -4.78 5.44
C ARG A 590 -0.71 -4.27 4.00
N ALA A 591 -1.74 -4.48 3.19
CA ALA A 591 -1.90 -4.04 1.81
C ALA A 591 -3.39 -3.66 1.63
N PRO A 592 -3.72 -2.82 0.63
CA PRO A 592 -5.08 -2.42 0.28
C PRO A 592 -6.15 -3.50 0.48
N THR A 593 -6.96 -3.34 1.52
CA THR A 593 -7.99 -4.29 1.92
C THR A 593 -9.36 -3.63 1.86
N LEU A 594 -10.34 -4.32 1.27
CA LEU A 594 -11.72 -3.84 1.18
C LEU A 594 -12.38 -3.77 2.56
N VAL A 595 -12.65 -2.55 3.03
CA VAL A 595 -13.37 -2.31 4.28
C VAL A 595 -14.87 -2.47 4.02
N THR A 596 -15.50 -3.45 4.65
CA THR A 596 -16.92 -3.79 4.44
C THR A 596 -17.86 -2.88 5.22
N VAL A 597 -17.98 -1.62 4.78
CA VAL A 597 -18.94 -0.62 5.28
C VAL A 597 -19.95 -0.24 4.19
N PRO A 598 -21.17 0.24 4.54
CA PRO A 598 -22.09 0.85 3.59
C PRO A 598 -21.40 2.02 2.85
N PRO A 599 -21.58 2.18 1.52
CA PRO A 599 -20.87 3.19 0.74
C PRO A 599 -20.98 4.61 1.33
N PRO A 600 -19.87 5.21 1.81
CA PRO A 600 -19.88 6.51 2.45
C PRO A 600 -19.71 7.65 1.44
N THR A 601 -20.25 8.83 1.78
CA THR A 601 -20.07 10.06 0.99
C THR A 601 -18.78 10.79 1.36
N ALA A 602 -18.46 10.84 2.65
CA ALA A 602 -17.19 11.31 3.19
C ALA A 602 -16.67 10.31 4.22
N ILE A 603 -15.35 10.23 4.35
CA ILE A 603 -14.64 9.38 5.31
C ILE A 603 -13.46 10.20 5.78
N ASP A 604 -13.15 10.13 7.06
CA ASP A 604 -11.92 10.68 7.60
C ASP A 604 -11.50 9.82 8.79
N PHE A 605 -10.20 9.59 8.93
CA PHE A 605 -9.63 8.64 9.88
C PHE A 605 -8.82 9.42 10.91
N ASP A 606 -8.73 8.93 12.14
CA ASP A 606 -7.93 9.61 13.16
C ASP A 606 -6.48 9.74 12.67
N HIS A 607 -5.96 10.95 12.71
CA HIS A 607 -4.57 11.26 12.44
C HIS A 607 -3.73 10.92 13.69
N SER A 608 -3.95 9.74 14.29
CA SER A 608 -3.30 9.26 15.51
C SER A 608 -3.06 7.74 15.52
N ILE A 609 -2.19 7.30 16.43
CA ILE A 609 -1.98 5.90 16.83
C ILE A 609 -3.17 5.23 17.55
N ASP A 610 -4.17 5.98 18.04
CA ASP A 610 -5.25 5.46 18.91
C ASP A 610 -6.52 5.02 18.12
N ASP A 611 -6.31 4.34 16.98
CA ASP A 611 -7.25 3.46 16.25
C ASP A 611 -8.71 3.96 15.99
N THR A 612 -8.98 5.26 16.10
CA THR A 612 -10.34 5.81 15.96
C THR A 612 -10.70 6.10 14.51
N HIS A 613 -11.87 5.66 14.05
CA HIS A 613 -12.28 5.82 12.65
C HIS A 613 -13.73 6.25 12.54
N CYS A 614 -14.03 7.16 11.61
CA CYS A 614 -15.39 7.67 11.40
C CYS A 614 -15.74 7.79 9.91
N TYR A 615 -17.00 7.54 9.55
CA TYR A 615 -17.50 7.81 8.19
C TYR A 615 -18.87 8.50 8.19
N VAL A 616 -19.14 9.20 7.10
CA VAL A 616 -20.43 9.83 6.77
C VAL A 616 -21.13 8.96 5.73
N ALA A 617 -22.23 8.33 6.11
CA ALA A 617 -23.04 7.53 5.20
C ALA A 617 -23.74 8.41 4.12
N THR A 618 -24.35 7.78 3.12
CA THR A 618 -25.17 8.48 2.09
C THR A 618 -26.39 9.21 2.66
N ASP A 619 -26.86 8.85 3.86
CA ASP A 619 -27.94 9.54 4.57
C ASP A 619 -27.45 10.69 5.48
N GLN A 620 -26.19 11.11 5.34
CA GLN A 620 -25.49 12.10 6.18
C GLN A 620 -25.32 11.71 7.66
N SER A 621 -25.62 10.46 8.05
CA SER A 621 -25.34 10.01 9.43
C SER A 621 -23.87 9.67 9.64
N VAL A 622 -23.34 10.06 10.80
CA VAL A 622 -21.97 9.75 11.22
C VAL A 622 -21.96 8.42 11.95
N HIS A 623 -21.00 7.56 11.60
CA HIS A 623 -20.72 6.31 12.30
C HIS A 623 -19.25 6.30 12.70
N CYS A 624 -18.94 5.94 13.94
CA CYS A 624 -17.57 5.87 14.43
C CYS A 624 -17.29 4.53 15.12
N TRP A 625 -16.02 4.12 15.16
CA TRP A 625 -15.52 2.96 15.91
C TRP A 625 -14.03 3.13 16.26
N GLY A 626 -13.43 2.14 16.93
CA GLY A 626 -12.04 2.20 17.40
C GLY A 626 -11.92 2.22 18.92
N GLU A 627 -10.77 2.69 19.42
CA GLU A 627 -10.58 2.98 20.85
C GLU A 627 -11.50 4.14 21.29
N ASN A 628 -11.96 4.10 22.54
CA ASN A 628 -12.83 5.12 23.13
C ASN A 628 -12.35 5.54 24.53
N GLY A 629 -11.09 5.21 24.89
CA GLY A 629 -10.49 5.47 26.19
C GLY A 629 -10.47 6.96 26.59
N LEU A 630 -10.57 7.87 25.63
CA LEU A 630 -10.66 9.33 25.82
C LEU A 630 -12.03 9.94 25.41
N ASN A 631 -13.02 9.11 25.08
CA ASN A 631 -14.30 9.44 24.42
C ASN A 631 -14.22 9.78 22.91
N GLN A 632 -13.18 9.37 22.18
CA GLN A 632 -12.98 9.74 20.77
C GLN A 632 -14.15 9.33 19.85
N VAL A 633 -14.87 8.24 20.16
CA VAL A 633 -16.03 7.79 19.37
C VAL A 633 -17.24 8.73 19.51
N GLY A 634 -17.39 9.46 20.63
CA GLY A 634 -18.48 10.44 20.81
C GLY A 634 -19.87 9.84 21.08
N ASP A 635 -19.95 8.58 21.51
CA ASP A 635 -21.22 7.88 21.74
C ASP A 635 -21.79 8.06 23.17
N GLY A 636 -21.19 8.92 23.98
CA GLY A 636 -21.51 9.12 25.40
C GLY A 636 -20.82 8.15 26.36
N THR A 637 -19.99 7.22 25.86
CA THR A 637 -19.29 6.20 26.66
C THR A 637 -17.77 6.31 26.55
N THR A 638 -17.05 5.59 27.42
CA THR A 638 -15.60 5.32 27.32
C THR A 638 -15.34 3.87 26.91
N THR A 639 -16.19 3.28 26.07
CA THR A 639 -16.14 1.85 25.73
C THR A 639 -15.78 1.67 24.27
N ASP A 640 -14.70 0.94 24.02
CA ASP A 640 -14.15 0.69 22.68
C ASP A 640 -15.16 -0.01 21.79
N ARG A 641 -15.10 0.30 20.50
CA ARG A 641 -16.06 -0.14 19.50
C ARG A 641 -15.34 -0.97 18.44
N PRO A 642 -15.49 -2.31 18.45
CA PRO A 642 -14.94 -3.19 17.41
C PRO A 642 -15.79 -3.18 16.12
N SER A 643 -16.77 -2.28 16.00
CA SER A 643 -17.62 -2.12 14.81
C SER A 643 -18.29 -0.73 14.80
N PRO A 644 -18.61 -0.18 13.61
CA PRO A 644 -19.27 1.12 13.47
C PRO A 644 -20.57 1.26 14.28
N ILE A 645 -20.62 2.26 15.17
CA ILE A 645 -21.85 2.73 15.83
C ILE A 645 -22.29 4.07 15.27
N ARG A 646 -23.57 4.17 14.88
CA ARG A 646 -24.21 5.41 14.42
C ARG A 646 -24.35 6.39 15.58
N LEU A 647 -23.75 7.57 15.46
CA LEU A 647 -23.84 8.61 16.48
C LEU A 647 -25.23 9.29 16.48
N SER A 648 -25.59 9.90 17.60
CA SER A 648 -26.83 10.65 17.77
C SER A 648 -26.56 12.14 17.93
N GLY A 649 -27.52 13.00 17.54
CA GLY A 649 -27.37 14.47 17.62
C GLY A 649 -26.48 15.11 16.56
N VAL A 650 -25.87 14.32 15.66
CA VAL A 650 -25.00 14.79 14.57
C VAL A 650 -25.45 14.21 13.22
N THR A 651 -25.40 15.07 12.21
CA THR A 651 -25.33 14.72 10.78
C THR A 651 -24.21 15.54 10.15
N ALA A 652 -23.62 15.03 9.07
CA ALA A 652 -22.39 15.56 8.52
C ALA A 652 -22.34 15.53 6.98
N THR A 653 -21.41 16.30 6.44
CA THR A 653 -20.96 16.30 5.04
C THR A 653 -19.44 16.22 4.94
N GLN A 654 -18.74 16.57 6.02
CA GLN A 654 -17.29 16.43 6.20
C GLN A 654 -17.03 15.99 7.65
N LEU A 655 -15.99 15.19 7.84
CA LEU A 655 -15.37 14.88 9.13
C LEU A 655 -13.92 15.38 9.12
N SER A 656 -13.37 15.62 10.31
CA SER A 656 -11.94 15.63 10.55
C SER A 656 -11.70 14.98 11.92
N VAL A 657 -10.81 13.99 11.97
CA VAL A 657 -10.54 13.17 13.15
C VAL A 657 -9.06 13.32 13.52
N GLY A 658 -8.74 13.80 14.73
CA GLY A 658 -7.36 13.96 15.19
C GLY A 658 -7.15 13.49 16.64
N PRO A 659 -5.89 13.35 17.10
CA PRO A 659 -5.51 12.54 18.26
C PRO A 659 -6.31 12.74 19.55
N PRO A 660 -6.76 13.96 19.91
CA PRO A 660 -7.71 14.10 21.00
C PRO A 660 -9.17 14.18 20.55
N ALA A 661 -9.47 14.79 19.40
CA ALA A 661 -10.77 15.36 19.10
C ALA A 661 -11.23 15.07 17.67
N THR A 662 -12.51 14.74 17.54
CA THR A 662 -13.20 14.63 16.25
C THR A 662 -14.11 15.84 16.05
N CYS A 663 -14.15 16.37 14.83
CA CYS A 663 -15.08 17.41 14.41
C CYS A 663 -15.87 16.96 13.16
N ALA A 664 -17.14 17.35 13.10
CA ALA A 664 -18.05 17.09 11.99
C ALA A 664 -18.74 18.38 11.54
N ARG A 665 -18.78 18.61 10.23
CA ARG A 665 -19.48 19.74 9.60
C ARG A 665 -20.78 19.27 8.97
N ALA A 666 -21.91 19.74 9.48
CA ALA A 666 -23.24 19.53 8.88
C ALA A 666 -23.41 20.30 7.55
N ALA A 667 -24.41 19.92 6.76
CA ALA A 667 -24.69 20.55 5.45
C ALA A 667 -25.04 22.06 5.55
N ASP A 668 -25.52 22.50 6.72
CA ASP A 668 -25.84 23.90 7.05
C ASP A 668 -24.63 24.71 7.58
N GLY A 669 -23.42 24.11 7.58
CA GLY A 669 -22.21 24.72 8.12
C GLY A 669 -22.07 24.61 9.66
N THR A 670 -23.00 23.96 10.37
CA THR A 670 -22.86 23.74 11.81
C THR A 670 -21.74 22.76 12.10
N VAL A 671 -20.68 23.22 12.78
CA VAL A 671 -19.61 22.36 13.30
C VAL A 671 -19.99 21.80 14.67
N ARG A 672 -19.83 20.50 14.85
CA ARG A 672 -19.91 19.80 16.14
C ARG A 672 -18.62 19.04 16.39
N CYS A 673 -18.05 19.13 17.58
CA CYS A 673 -16.84 18.41 17.97
C CYS A 673 -17.03 17.63 19.27
N TRP A 674 -16.20 16.61 19.48
CA TRP A 674 -16.21 15.72 20.65
C TRP A 674 -14.83 15.07 20.86
N GLY A 675 -14.69 14.28 21.92
CA GLY A 675 -13.47 13.56 22.28
C GLY A 675 -12.76 14.14 23.50
N SER A 676 -11.46 13.86 23.59
CA SER A 676 -10.54 14.53 24.49
C SER A 676 -10.41 16.01 24.14
N ASN A 677 -10.31 16.86 25.16
CA ASN A 677 -10.35 18.31 25.00
C ASN A 677 -9.30 19.04 25.85
N TYR A 678 -8.16 18.40 26.13
CA TYR A 678 -7.11 19.01 26.95
C TYR A 678 -6.50 20.27 26.28
N GLY A 679 -6.50 20.33 24.95
CA GLY A 679 -6.14 21.52 24.17
C GLY A 679 -7.28 22.52 23.93
N SER A 680 -8.52 22.27 24.37
CA SER A 680 -9.75 22.99 23.96
C SER A 680 -10.16 22.87 22.47
N ALA A 681 -9.54 21.97 21.70
CA ALA A 681 -9.81 21.77 20.26
C ALA A 681 -11.27 21.37 19.92
N ALA A 682 -12.07 20.88 20.87
CA ALA A 682 -13.50 20.63 20.66
C ALA A 682 -14.39 21.88 20.81
N GLY A 683 -13.81 23.09 20.97
CA GLY A 683 -14.55 24.35 21.09
C GLY A 683 -15.29 24.53 22.42
N ALA A 684 -14.81 23.85 23.46
CA ALA A 684 -15.42 23.76 24.78
C ALA A 684 -14.36 23.95 25.89
N PRO A 685 -14.75 24.20 27.16
CA PRO A 685 -13.81 24.27 28.28
C PRO A 685 -12.96 22.99 28.45
N PRO A 686 -11.71 23.08 28.95
CA PRO A 686 -10.82 21.93 29.09
C PRO A 686 -11.45 20.77 29.89
N GLY A 687 -11.55 19.60 29.26
CA GLY A 687 -12.21 18.42 29.82
C GLY A 687 -13.02 17.66 28.76
N ARG A 688 -12.98 16.32 28.81
CA ARG A 688 -13.47 15.46 27.72
C ARG A 688 -14.96 15.71 27.39
N VAL A 689 -15.27 15.82 26.11
CA VAL A 689 -16.60 16.06 25.54
C VAL A 689 -17.11 14.74 24.96
N SER A 690 -17.98 14.02 25.68
CA SER A 690 -18.35 12.65 25.31
C SER A 690 -19.42 12.51 24.22
N THR A 691 -20.00 13.61 23.73
CA THR A 691 -20.99 13.62 22.63
C THR A 691 -20.84 14.84 21.72
N PRO A 692 -21.22 14.76 20.43
CA PRO A 692 -21.08 15.85 19.45
C PRO A 692 -21.68 17.19 19.89
N THR A 693 -20.82 18.13 20.27
CA THR A 693 -21.18 19.42 20.85
C THR A 693 -20.93 20.55 19.86
N VAL A 694 -21.87 21.48 19.69
CA VAL A 694 -21.76 22.58 18.72
C VAL A 694 -20.67 23.57 19.14
N VAL A 695 -19.76 23.90 18.22
CA VAL A 695 -18.72 24.92 18.45
C VAL A 695 -19.34 26.32 18.35
N PRO A 696 -19.28 27.16 19.39
CA PRO A 696 -19.88 28.49 19.37
C PRO A 696 -19.06 29.48 18.52
N GLY A 697 -19.71 30.49 17.96
CA GLY A 697 -19.04 31.58 17.22
C GLY A 697 -18.68 31.27 15.77
N LEU A 698 -19.03 30.10 15.25
CA LEU A 698 -18.94 29.75 13.83
C LEU A 698 -20.29 29.94 13.12
N ALA A 699 -20.24 30.43 11.88
CA ALA A 699 -21.37 30.54 10.96
C ALA A 699 -20.81 30.59 9.53
N GLY A 700 -21.49 29.97 8.55
CA GLY A 700 -20.99 29.90 7.17
C GLY A 700 -19.64 29.18 7.06
N VAL A 701 -19.50 28.02 7.72
CA VAL A 701 -18.27 27.21 7.62
C VAL A 701 -18.27 26.45 6.30
N ALA A 702 -17.19 26.53 5.54
CA ALA A 702 -16.96 25.73 4.33
C ALA A 702 -16.31 24.37 4.66
N GLU A 703 -15.35 24.34 5.58
CA GLU A 703 -14.67 23.13 6.05
C GLU A 703 -14.13 23.29 7.49
N VAL A 704 -13.93 22.18 8.20
CA VAL A 704 -13.29 22.11 9.52
C VAL A 704 -12.20 21.03 9.53
N HIS A 705 -11.08 21.31 10.20
CA HIS A 705 -9.94 20.40 10.36
C HIS A 705 -9.37 20.46 11.78
N VAL A 706 -8.75 19.37 12.24
CA VAL A 706 -8.23 19.19 13.60
C VAL A 706 -6.77 18.70 13.55
N GLY A 707 -5.87 19.36 14.29
CA GLY A 707 -4.47 18.93 14.50
C GLY A 707 -4.31 18.20 15.85
N GLU A 708 -3.09 18.18 16.41
CA GLU A 708 -2.89 17.48 17.70
C GLU A 708 -3.58 18.19 18.87
N ARG A 709 -3.60 19.54 18.90
CA ARG A 709 -4.15 20.31 20.05
C ARG A 709 -4.93 21.57 19.68
N HIS A 710 -5.09 21.84 18.39
CA HIS A 710 -5.88 22.94 17.84
C HIS A 710 -6.81 22.42 16.74
N ALA A 711 -7.81 23.22 16.39
CA ALA A 711 -8.69 22.99 15.26
C ALA A 711 -8.94 24.33 14.55
N CYS A 712 -9.20 24.26 13.25
CA CYS A 712 -9.50 25.43 12.43
C CYS A 712 -10.69 25.16 11.52
N ALA A 713 -11.47 26.21 11.26
CA ALA A 713 -12.56 26.21 10.31
C ALA A 713 -12.33 27.32 9.29
N ARG A 714 -12.39 26.99 8.00
CA ARG A 714 -12.46 27.99 6.93
C ARG A 714 -13.92 28.28 6.63
N LEU A 715 -14.24 29.55 6.45
CA LEU A 715 -15.58 30.03 6.15
C LEU A 715 -15.83 30.15 4.64
N ASP A 716 -17.10 30.23 4.27
CA ASP A 716 -17.57 30.39 2.88
C ASP A 716 -17.09 31.70 2.23
N ASP A 717 -16.69 32.69 3.04
CA ASP A 717 -16.09 33.96 2.61
C ASP A 717 -14.56 33.92 2.41
N GLY A 718 -13.91 32.77 2.65
CA GLY A 718 -12.46 32.60 2.53
C GLY A 718 -11.65 32.97 3.78
N THR A 719 -12.29 33.50 4.84
CA THR A 719 -11.62 33.71 6.13
C THR A 719 -11.42 32.39 6.89
N VAL A 720 -10.42 32.36 7.78
CA VAL A 720 -10.14 31.19 8.65
C VAL A 720 -10.28 31.60 10.11
N ARG A 721 -10.84 30.71 10.93
CA ARG A 721 -10.86 30.82 12.39
C ARG A 721 -10.27 29.58 13.03
N CYS A 722 -9.39 29.75 14.00
CA CYS A 722 -8.73 28.66 14.73
C CYS A 722 -9.02 28.75 16.23
N TRP A 723 -8.95 27.61 16.93
CA TRP A 723 -9.05 27.55 18.39
C TRP A 723 -8.26 26.35 18.94
N GLY A 724 -7.97 26.40 20.23
CA GLY A 724 -7.26 25.38 20.98
C GLY A 724 -5.92 25.87 21.53
N SER A 725 -4.91 25.00 21.48
CA SER A 725 -3.51 25.32 21.82
C SER A 725 -2.94 26.41 20.89
N ASN A 726 -2.13 27.32 21.43
CA ASN A 726 -1.44 28.37 20.67
C ASN A 726 0.02 28.59 21.09
N TYR A 727 0.67 27.64 21.77
CA TYR A 727 2.02 27.84 22.33
C TYR A 727 3.09 28.20 21.29
N ASP A 728 2.90 27.73 20.06
CA ASP A 728 3.78 27.90 18.90
C ASP A 728 3.23 28.95 17.90
N GLY A 729 2.08 29.58 18.20
CA GLY A 729 1.36 30.48 17.29
C GLY A 729 0.45 29.79 16.28
N GLN A 730 0.14 28.49 16.46
CA GLN A 730 -0.63 27.68 15.50
C GLN A 730 -2.08 28.15 15.25
N LEU A 731 -2.61 29.09 16.04
CA LEU A 731 -3.89 29.76 15.76
C LEU A 731 -3.80 30.93 14.78
N GLY A 732 -2.60 31.45 14.49
CA GLY A 732 -2.38 32.47 13.44
C GLY A 732 -2.93 33.86 13.76
N ASP A 733 -3.25 34.14 15.03
CA ASP A 733 -3.87 35.39 15.48
C ASP A 733 -2.86 36.49 15.84
N GLY A 734 -1.56 36.21 15.69
CA GLY A 734 -0.46 37.10 16.11
C GLY A 734 -0.07 36.95 17.58
N THR A 735 -0.62 35.97 18.31
CA THR A 735 -0.33 35.71 19.72
C THR A 735 0.20 34.29 19.95
N THR A 736 0.63 34.00 21.17
CA THR A 736 0.84 32.63 21.67
C THR A 736 -0.17 32.22 22.75
N THR A 737 -1.37 32.85 22.74
CA THR A 737 -2.40 32.63 23.77
C THR A 737 -3.43 31.60 23.30
N SER A 738 -3.53 30.48 24.00
CA SER A 738 -4.52 29.43 23.72
C SER A 738 -5.96 29.92 23.91
N ALA A 739 -6.85 29.60 22.98
CA ALA A 739 -8.22 30.09 22.95
C ALA A 739 -9.23 28.93 22.93
N SER A 740 -10.20 28.92 23.85
CA SER A 740 -11.25 27.88 23.90
C SER A 740 -12.45 28.14 22.96
N THR A 741 -12.39 29.22 22.17
CA THR A 741 -13.39 29.62 21.18
C THR A 741 -12.69 30.16 19.92
N PRO A 742 -13.30 30.02 18.72
CA PRO A 742 -12.69 30.45 17.46
C PRO A 742 -12.24 31.92 17.45
N VAL A 743 -10.93 32.14 17.29
CA VAL A 743 -10.30 33.43 16.98
C VAL A 743 -10.04 33.54 15.48
N VAL A 744 -9.95 34.77 14.95
CA VAL A 744 -9.73 35.02 13.51
C VAL A 744 -8.24 34.95 13.19
N VAL A 745 -7.89 34.23 12.12
CA VAL A 745 -6.52 34.20 11.58
C VAL A 745 -6.20 35.53 10.92
N SER A 746 -5.08 36.16 11.31
CA SER A 746 -4.70 37.48 10.83
C SER A 746 -4.28 37.47 9.36
N GLY A 747 -4.82 38.40 8.54
CA GLY A 747 -4.39 38.63 7.16
C GLY A 747 -4.80 37.58 6.11
N LEU A 748 -5.72 36.67 6.46
CA LEU A 748 -6.17 35.58 5.56
C LEU A 748 -7.69 35.64 5.33
N SER A 749 -8.09 35.96 4.10
CA SER A 749 -9.50 36.14 3.69
C SER A 749 -9.82 35.55 2.31
N ASP A 750 -8.89 34.79 1.75
CA ASP A 750 -8.91 34.24 0.39
C ASP A 750 -8.48 32.76 0.36
N ALA A 751 -8.56 32.07 1.51
CA ALA A 751 -8.28 30.64 1.59
C ALA A 751 -9.34 29.84 0.81
N VAL A 752 -8.93 28.71 0.24
CA VAL A 752 -9.80 27.73 -0.44
C VAL A 752 -9.61 26.30 0.07
N GLN A 753 -8.52 26.04 0.79
CA GLN A 753 -8.26 24.80 1.54
C GLN A 753 -7.45 25.15 2.78
N ILE A 754 -7.64 24.42 3.89
CA ILE A 754 -6.73 24.40 5.03
C ILE A 754 -6.27 22.97 5.34
N ALA A 755 -5.09 22.83 5.95
CA ALA A 755 -4.56 21.57 6.46
C ALA A 755 -3.76 21.84 7.76
N LEU A 756 -3.79 20.92 8.72
CA LEU A 756 -3.20 21.11 10.06
C LEU A 756 -2.22 19.98 10.35
N GLY A 757 -0.97 20.32 10.66
CA GLY A 757 -0.04 19.40 11.30
C GLY A 757 -0.22 19.34 12.81
N ARG A 758 0.76 18.74 13.48
CA ARG A 758 0.81 18.52 14.93
C ARG A 758 0.70 19.84 15.71
N ASN A 759 1.60 20.79 15.44
CA ASN A 759 1.62 22.15 16.01
C ASN A 759 1.82 23.26 14.94
N HIS A 760 1.36 23.02 13.71
CA HIS A 760 1.38 24.01 12.64
C HIS A 760 0.10 23.94 11.78
N THR A 761 -0.17 24.99 11.01
CA THR A 761 -1.36 25.13 10.16
C THR A 761 -0.95 25.73 8.82
N CYS A 762 -1.49 25.20 7.73
CA CYS A 762 -1.28 25.71 6.37
C CYS A 762 -2.61 26.00 5.68
N ALA A 763 -2.63 27.02 4.81
CA ALA A 763 -3.77 27.37 3.98
C ALA A 763 -3.35 27.54 2.51
N ARG A 764 -4.12 26.93 1.61
CA ARG A 764 -4.04 27.15 0.17
C ARG A 764 -4.95 28.32 -0.18
N ARG A 765 -4.40 29.33 -0.84
CA ARG A 765 -5.10 30.56 -1.26
C ARG A 765 -5.74 30.40 -2.63
N ALA A 766 -6.74 31.22 -2.95
CA ALA A 766 -7.49 31.12 -4.21
C ALA A 766 -6.61 31.24 -5.47
N ALA A 767 -5.47 31.92 -5.37
CA ALA A 767 -4.50 32.09 -6.45
C ALA A 767 -3.48 30.94 -6.59
N GLY A 768 -3.59 29.85 -5.81
CA GLY A 768 -2.65 28.70 -5.83
C GLY A 768 -1.43 28.85 -4.91
N ALA A 769 -1.21 30.03 -4.33
CA ALA A 769 -0.19 30.25 -3.30
C ALA A 769 -0.54 29.55 -1.98
N VAL A 770 0.48 29.16 -1.21
CA VAL A 770 0.30 28.57 0.14
C VAL A 770 0.85 29.52 1.20
N SER A 771 0.25 29.53 2.39
CA SER A 771 0.79 30.22 3.55
C SER A 771 0.61 29.37 4.80
N CYS A 772 1.66 29.25 5.62
CA CYS A 772 1.71 28.41 6.81
C CYS A 772 2.06 29.23 8.07
N TRP A 773 1.69 28.73 9.24
CA TRP A 773 1.97 29.35 10.55
C TRP A 773 1.96 28.31 11.69
N GLY A 774 2.45 28.71 12.87
CA GLY A 774 2.74 27.82 14.00
C GLY A 774 4.21 27.47 14.13
N ASN A 775 4.48 26.28 14.68
CA ASN A 775 5.83 25.75 14.91
C ASN A 775 6.63 25.65 13.60
N ASN A 776 7.92 26.00 13.64
CA ASN A 776 8.82 25.93 12.47
C ASN A 776 10.16 25.25 12.78
N VAL A 777 10.30 24.50 13.89
CA VAL A 777 11.60 23.96 14.34
C VAL A 777 12.27 23.04 13.31
N LEU A 778 11.48 22.38 12.46
CA LEU A 778 11.96 21.51 11.37
C LEU A 778 11.79 22.13 9.96
N GLY A 779 11.46 23.42 9.88
CA GLY A 779 11.22 24.11 8.60
C GLY A 779 9.82 23.88 8.01
N GLN A 780 8.87 23.38 8.80
CA GLN A 780 7.53 22.98 8.32
C GLN A 780 6.63 24.14 7.89
N ILE A 781 7.06 25.39 8.07
CA ILE A 781 6.41 26.57 7.46
C ILE A 781 6.86 26.78 6.00
N GLY A 782 8.03 26.26 5.61
CA GLY A 782 8.52 26.31 4.23
C GLY A 782 8.98 27.70 3.76
N ASP A 783 9.31 28.60 4.70
CA ASP A 783 9.72 29.99 4.46
C ASP A 783 11.25 30.18 4.40
N GLY A 784 12.02 29.08 4.36
CA GLY A 784 13.48 29.07 4.47
C GLY A 784 14.01 29.19 5.91
N GLY A 785 13.18 29.58 6.87
CA GLY A 785 13.53 29.74 8.28
C GLY A 785 13.37 28.46 9.11
N THR A 786 13.66 28.60 10.41
CA THR A 786 13.30 27.59 11.44
C THR A 786 12.74 28.25 12.71
N GLY A 787 12.28 29.49 12.60
CA GLY A 787 11.64 30.21 13.71
C GLY A 787 10.13 30.22 13.51
N ASP A 788 9.38 30.07 14.60
CA ASP A 788 7.92 29.97 14.56
C ASP A 788 7.28 31.22 13.94
N ARG A 789 6.04 31.07 13.46
CA ARG A 789 5.27 32.16 12.82
C ARG A 789 3.91 32.29 13.46
N LEU A 790 3.67 33.41 14.13
CA LEU A 790 2.40 33.70 14.82
C LEU A 790 1.27 34.14 13.87
N THR A 791 1.58 34.31 12.58
CA THR A 791 0.66 34.74 11.51
C THR A 791 0.98 33.99 10.19
N PRO A 792 -0.01 33.85 9.27
CA PRO A 792 0.20 33.21 7.97
C PRO A 792 1.37 33.81 7.19
N THR A 793 2.41 32.99 6.99
CA THR A 793 3.64 33.35 6.27
C THR A 793 3.65 32.62 4.93
N PRO A 794 3.94 33.29 3.79
CA PRO A 794 4.00 32.62 2.49
C PRO A 794 5.04 31.50 2.44
N VAL A 795 4.70 30.39 1.78
CA VAL A 795 5.65 29.30 1.50
C VAL A 795 6.50 29.67 0.29
N THR A 796 7.83 29.53 0.41
CA THR A 796 8.77 29.95 -0.63
C THR A 796 8.56 29.18 -1.94
N GLY A 797 8.40 29.90 -3.04
CA GLY A 797 8.32 29.33 -4.40
C GLY A 797 7.00 28.64 -4.79
N LEU A 798 6.00 28.57 -3.90
CA LEU A 798 4.69 27.97 -4.22
C LEU A 798 3.64 29.01 -4.57
N THR A 799 3.27 29.02 -5.85
CA THR A 799 2.15 29.80 -6.42
C THR A 799 1.16 28.94 -7.20
N ASP A 800 1.42 27.64 -7.38
CA ASP A 800 0.70 26.77 -8.32
C ASP A 800 0.06 25.51 -7.68
N ALA A 801 -0.20 25.53 -6.36
CA ALA A 801 -0.78 24.39 -5.65
C ALA A 801 -2.28 24.20 -5.94
N ILE A 802 -2.66 22.94 -6.21
CA ILE A 802 -4.04 22.50 -6.50
C ILE A 802 -4.63 21.59 -5.42
N ASP A 803 -3.79 21.02 -4.55
CA ASP A 803 -4.15 20.30 -3.32
C ASP A 803 -3.05 20.51 -2.26
N LEU A 804 -3.41 20.39 -0.98
CA LEU A 804 -2.55 20.64 0.18
C LEU A 804 -2.90 19.63 1.28
N ALA A 805 -1.88 18.95 1.80
CA ALA A 805 -1.95 18.13 3.00
C ALA A 805 -0.85 18.55 3.99
N ALA A 806 -1.14 18.47 5.27
CA ALA A 806 -0.20 18.68 6.36
C ALA A 806 -0.60 17.73 7.49
N SER A 807 0.39 17.12 8.13
CA SER A 807 0.23 16.16 9.23
C SER A 807 1.60 15.96 9.89
N GLY A 808 1.64 15.42 11.11
CA GLY A 808 2.90 15.35 11.87
C GLY A 808 3.63 16.70 11.90
N ASP A 809 4.90 16.69 11.50
CA ASP A 809 5.72 17.91 11.40
C ASP A 809 6.20 18.19 9.95
N HIS A 810 5.39 17.82 8.95
CA HIS A 810 5.63 18.15 7.54
C HIS A 810 4.34 18.52 6.77
N ALA A 811 4.52 19.09 5.58
CA ALA A 811 3.42 19.42 4.67
C ALA A 811 3.80 19.11 3.21
N CYS A 812 2.80 18.85 2.39
CA CYS A 812 2.92 18.47 0.98
C CYS A 812 1.81 19.13 0.14
N VAL A 813 2.11 19.39 -1.14
CA VAL A 813 1.14 19.89 -2.13
C VAL A 813 1.12 19.03 -3.39
N ALA A 814 -0.04 18.93 -4.02
CA ALA A 814 -0.13 18.64 -5.45
C ALA A 814 -0.10 19.96 -6.22
N ARG A 815 0.65 20.01 -7.32
CA ARG A 815 0.87 21.23 -8.12
C ARG A 815 0.20 21.13 -9.49
N SER A 816 -0.21 22.27 -10.05
CA SER A 816 -0.80 22.33 -11.40
C SER A 816 0.15 21.87 -12.51
N SER A 817 1.46 21.90 -12.23
CA SER A 817 2.54 21.28 -13.02
C SER A 817 2.54 19.74 -12.99
N GLY A 818 1.65 19.11 -12.23
CA GLY A 818 1.52 17.66 -12.11
C GLY A 818 2.51 17.00 -11.16
N ARG A 819 3.29 17.77 -10.39
CA ARG A 819 4.24 17.24 -9.40
C ARG A 819 3.68 17.31 -7.97
N ALA A 820 4.23 16.48 -7.10
CA ALA A 820 4.11 16.63 -5.65
C ALA A 820 5.36 17.33 -5.11
N SER A 821 5.19 18.23 -4.14
CA SER A 821 6.31 18.84 -3.41
C SER A 821 6.03 18.85 -1.91
N CYS A 822 7.03 18.62 -1.07
CA CYS A 822 6.91 18.53 0.39
C CYS A 822 7.98 19.35 1.11
N TRP A 823 7.75 19.72 2.38
CA TRP A 823 8.71 20.41 3.25
C TRP A 823 8.41 20.15 4.74
N GLY A 824 9.34 20.54 5.62
CA GLY A 824 9.32 20.23 7.05
C GLY A 824 10.17 19.00 7.39
N ALA A 825 9.72 18.20 8.35
CA ALA A 825 10.37 16.96 8.77
C ALA A 825 10.63 16.01 7.59
N GLY A 826 11.79 15.34 7.60
CA GLY A 826 12.21 14.43 6.53
C GLY A 826 13.11 13.28 6.98
N SER A 827 13.31 13.08 8.29
CA SER A 827 14.18 12.03 8.84
C SER A 827 13.73 10.61 8.49
N SER A 828 12.42 10.42 8.30
CA SER A 828 11.77 9.16 7.95
C SER A 828 11.65 8.99 6.42
N GLY A 829 12.10 9.98 5.64
CA GLY A 829 11.98 10.03 4.18
C GLY A 829 10.64 10.60 3.68
N GLN A 830 9.81 11.19 4.56
CA GLN A 830 8.44 11.64 4.25
C GLN A 830 8.33 12.78 3.23
N LEU A 831 9.46 13.39 2.83
CA LEU A 831 9.52 14.38 1.76
C LEU A 831 9.56 13.74 0.36
N GLY A 832 10.11 12.53 0.23
CA GLY A 832 10.14 11.78 -1.03
C GLY A 832 11.18 12.27 -2.04
N ASP A 833 12.09 13.15 -1.62
CA ASP A 833 13.14 13.79 -2.42
C ASP A 833 14.39 12.90 -2.62
N GLY A 834 14.35 11.65 -2.17
CA GLY A 834 15.51 10.75 -2.13
C GLY A 834 16.39 10.93 -0.88
N LEU A 835 16.06 11.85 0.03
CA LEU A 835 16.89 12.16 1.19
C LEU A 835 16.19 11.77 2.50
N ARG A 836 16.97 11.78 3.59
CA ARG A 836 16.50 11.57 4.97
C ARG A 836 16.81 12.78 5.86
N ARG A 837 16.57 14.00 5.35
CA ARG A 837 16.80 15.28 6.05
C ARG A 837 15.56 16.16 5.97
N ALA A 838 15.35 17.00 6.99
CA ALA A 838 14.29 18.01 6.96
C ALA A 838 14.63 19.12 5.94
N SER A 839 13.60 19.70 5.31
CA SER A 839 13.74 20.81 4.36
C SER A 839 12.94 22.03 4.80
N ARG A 840 13.55 23.21 4.72
CA ARG A 840 12.92 24.51 5.06
C ARG A 840 12.21 25.17 3.88
N ALA A 841 12.20 24.51 2.72
CA ALA A 841 11.52 24.95 1.51
C ALA A 841 10.97 23.73 0.75
N PRO A 842 9.94 23.90 -0.10
CA PRO A 842 9.37 22.81 -0.89
C PRO A 842 10.39 22.13 -1.81
N VAL A 843 10.58 20.82 -1.62
CA VAL A 843 11.34 19.93 -2.51
C VAL A 843 10.37 19.02 -3.27
N ASP A 844 10.65 18.72 -4.54
CA ASP A 844 9.78 17.86 -5.36
C ASP A 844 9.98 16.38 -4.96
N ALA A 845 8.87 15.63 -4.82
CA ALA A 845 8.87 14.23 -4.39
C ALA A 845 9.28 13.31 -5.55
N GLY A 846 10.59 13.22 -5.79
CA GLY A 846 11.19 12.41 -6.84
C GLY A 846 10.72 12.84 -8.25
N THR A 847 10.57 11.86 -9.14
CA THR A 847 10.17 12.08 -10.54
C THR A 847 8.67 11.90 -10.80
N LEU A 848 7.82 12.01 -9.76
CA LEU A 848 6.36 11.87 -9.93
C LEU A 848 5.77 12.93 -10.87
N THR A 849 4.99 12.47 -11.85
CA THR A 849 4.17 13.30 -12.74
C THR A 849 2.68 13.03 -12.51
N ASP A 850 1.83 13.84 -13.15
CA ASP A 850 0.37 13.67 -13.20
C ASP A 850 -0.35 13.65 -11.83
N VAL A 851 0.30 14.10 -10.76
CA VAL A 851 -0.25 14.18 -9.41
C VAL A 851 -1.39 15.21 -9.36
N VAL A 852 -2.52 14.80 -8.78
CA VAL A 852 -3.74 15.62 -8.67
C VAL A 852 -4.34 15.63 -7.24
N ALA A 853 -3.77 14.87 -6.31
CA ALA A 853 -4.11 14.96 -4.89
C ALA A 853 -2.96 14.40 -4.02
N VAL A 854 -2.87 14.88 -2.78
CA VAL A 854 -1.89 14.43 -1.76
C VAL A 854 -2.57 14.09 -0.43
N ALA A 855 -1.89 13.27 0.37
CA ALA A 855 -2.22 13.01 1.77
C ALA A 855 -0.93 12.92 2.59
N ALA A 856 -0.96 13.35 3.84
CA ALA A 856 0.16 13.30 4.77
C ALA A 856 -0.25 12.54 6.03
N GLY A 857 0.57 11.59 6.46
CA GLY A 857 0.55 11.00 7.79
C GLY A 857 1.54 11.69 8.74
N ALA A 858 1.82 11.11 9.91
CA ALA A 858 2.82 11.68 10.82
C ALA A 858 4.24 11.67 10.24
N ASP A 859 4.65 10.50 9.76
CA ASP A 859 5.99 10.24 9.25
C ASP A 859 5.98 9.60 7.85
N HIS A 860 4.84 9.68 7.16
CA HIS A 860 4.67 9.22 5.79
C HIS A 860 3.80 10.18 4.96
N SER A 861 3.83 10.01 3.64
CA SER A 861 3.13 10.83 2.65
C SER A 861 2.65 9.95 1.49
N CYS A 862 1.55 10.33 0.84
CA CYS A 862 1.06 9.66 -0.35
C CYS A 862 0.53 10.66 -1.40
N ALA A 863 0.64 10.30 -2.68
CA ALA A 863 0.10 11.03 -3.81
C ALA A 863 -0.78 10.15 -4.70
N ARG A 864 -1.76 10.79 -5.36
CA ARG A 864 -2.65 10.16 -6.34
C ARG A 864 -2.56 10.87 -7.67
N THR A 865 -2.38 10.13 -8.76
CA THR A 865 -2.29 10.70 -10.11
C THR A 865 -3.63 10.74 -10.85
N SER A 866 -3.66 11.48 -11.96
CA SER A 866 -4.83 11.63 -12.84
C SER A 866 -5.37 10.28 -13.35
N GLY A 867 -4.48 9.32 -13.58
CA GLY A 867 -4.79 7.93 -13.95
C GLY A 867 -5.34 7.06 -12.80
N GLY A 868 -5.44 7.60 -11.59
CA GLY A 868 -6.05 6.92 -10.44
C GLY A 868 -5.11 6.00 -9.64
N GLY A 869 -3.84 5.87 -10.03
CA GLY A 869 -2.82 5.17 -9.22
C GLY A 869 -2.47 5.94 -7.95
N VAL A 870 -1.87 5.25 -6.97
CA VAL A 870 -1.40 5.84 -5.70
C VAL A 870 0.05 5.41 -5.43
N TRP A 871 0.84 6.36 -4.95
CA TRP A 871 2.21 6.20 -4.48
C TRP A 871 2.30 6.67 -3.04
N CYS A 872 3.13 6.04 -2.22
CA CYS A 872 3.42 6.45 -0.85
C CYS A 872 4.94 6.43 -0.56
N TRP A 873 5.37 7.20 0.43
CA TRP A 873 6.76 7.30 0.88
C TRP A 873 6.84 7.79 2.34
N GLY A 874 8.03 7.77 2.93
CA GLY A 874 8.29 7.95 4.36
C GLY A 874 8.41 6.63 5.11
N GLU A 875 8.05 6.63 6.40
CA GLU A 875 8.08 5.46 7.27
C GLU A 875 7.21 4.32 6.71
N GLY A 876 7.70 3.08 6.80
CA GLY A 876 6.97 1.88 6.42
C GLY A 876 6.78 0.87 7.55
N GLY A 877 7.30 1.13 8.76
CA GLY A 877 7.26 0.20 9.90
C GLY A 877 5.87 -0.30 10.30
N ALA A 878 4.82 0.48 10.01
CA ALA A 878 3.42 0.16 10.26
C ALA A 878 2.65 -0.32 9.00
N TYR A 879 3.34 -0.67 7.91
CA TYR A 879 2.79 -1.06 6.59
C TYR A 879 2.00 0.06 5.87
N GLN A 880 2.13 1.31 6.32
CA GLN A 880 1.40 2.47 5.80
C GLN A 880 1.73 2.83 4.34
N LEU A 881 2.81 2.28 3.77
CA LEU A 881 3.14 2.43 2.34
C LEU A 881 2.37 1.48 1.41
N GLY A 882 1.56 0.56 1.94
CA GLY A 882 0.61 -0.24 1.16
C GLY A 882 1.23 -1.29 0.24
N ARG A 883 2.43 -1.80 0.58
CA ARG A 883 3.20 -2.77 -0.24
C ARG A 883 3.22 -4.19 0.36
N GLY A 884 2.53 -4.45 1.47
CA GLY A 884 2.49 -5.75 2.16
C GLY A 884 3.65 -6.03 3.13
N PHE A 885 4.75 -5.28 3.03
CA PHE A 885 5.94 -5.36 3.88
C PHE A 885 6.26 -4.01 4.56
N SER A 886 7.06 -4.04 5.62
CA SER A 886 7.23 -2.92 6.56
C SER A 886 8.57 -2.17 6.45
N SER A 887 9.01 -1.86 5.24
CA SER A 887 10.23 -1.07 4.99
C SER A 887 9.87 0.37 4.64
N ASP A 888 10.59 1.33 5.20
CA ASP A 888 10.52 2.74 4.81
C ASP A 888 10.84 2.93 3.31
N SER A 889 10.46 4.08 2.74
CA SER A 889 10.93 4.46 1.41
C SER A 889 11.10 5.97 1.31
N HIS A 890 12.30 6.42 1.00
CA HIS A 890 12.65 7.84 0.89
C HIS A 890 12.38 8.42 -0.52
N ILE A 891 11.77 7.61 -1.39
CA ILE A 891 11.25 7.98 -2.71
C ILE A 891 9.81 7.43 -2.87
N PRO A 892 8.96 8.01 -3.74
CA PRO A 892 7.61 7.52 -3.97
C PRO A 892 7.55 6.11 -4.57
N VAL A 893 6.93 5.18 -3.84
CA VAL A 893 6.74 3.79 -4.28
C VAL A 893 5.27 3.47 -4.51
N VAL A 894 4.98 2.67 -5.53
CA VAL A 894 3.62 2.27 -5.93
C VAL A 894 2.96 1.42 -4.84
N VAL A 895 1.72 1.76 -4.50
CA VAL A 895 0.84 0.95 -3.64
C VAL A 895 0.41 -0.32 -4.40
N ALA A 896 0.52 -1.49 -3.75
CA ALA A 896 0.18 -2.77 -4.36
C ALA A 896 -1.29 -3.12 -4.07
N TRP A 897 -2.15 -3.00 -5.08
CA TRP A 897 -3.59 -3.31 -4.99
C TRP A 897 -3.88 -4.81 -4.87
#